data_AF-A0A9X2MTQ9-F1
#
_entry.id   AF-A0A9X2MTQ9-F1
#
_cell.length_a   1.000
_cell.length_b   1.000
_cell.length_c   1.000
_cell.angle_alpha   90.00
_cell.angle_beta   90.00
_cell.angle_gamma   90.00
#
_symmetry.space_group_name_H-M   'P 1'
#
loop_
_entity.id
_entity.type
_entity.pdbx_description
1 polymer ?
#
loop_
_entity_poly.entity_id
_entity_poly.type
_entity_poly.pdbx_seq_one_letter_code
_entity_poly.pdbx_strand_id
1 'polypeptide(L)'
;MTKATKTGDREKLQALADRAAELLETRGRYFTEGTKLALKDMLLAAREALDGKATLPFSRNREFYAPREREEEAIRFAGKRFTMVPPFKEEGSVYAEYGLEPALEWFERQELLGGSREKLLSRAELAISKAKELLAEAKYGTEVGCCNEEAGRKLRESLLVLESAKQALGSEHSEEALALAVVNVADRTRDLRHSRVLRTDVDPSASLYFDEEGRKRVKETVESDALVQRQYEEMLRISEHYSLEYIQKACAMMMDGEADYGELNQHFYLWSSTDKIVNFRTPKHAVRATISFVLPSEENEEDGLGHVWIDDLDILSASGGSLTIRNAGFDEGGDAPDGWVPEARSGNPVMKWEREYPFCGGGDRLRPESANPSSQTSARYAEGGLRRSLYICNPTRQDEGSWRYGETFEIEAEAGYTLTFAAKLDGKLKSGIKTVIAFLDEAGRLVGEFEHRFNRKSSIPGGRFQLAMQCDAVRYAMTGEIEHARKVKHAILYILHDFCQGAEHWMATNLRPEGSDSYGAVQGGRLLSSAAVSYSLIRQADVFSGEEKNRFYRLVDYLLRYMLDLRDRTEWTPDQAQAGCTNWQTDMCAGTGLMMMALPDFPNRHAWLYNANAVLKAQLELNVNPDSSWPESIRYHHAALERFAGYAKVLHHVMGENWFETTPLARMFGFSIEMQTPGYDFFSGRVGTPPFGDHALGGGGEFGSFPVYMGEIARLDPELAGRMYQTWTAAGRPFKKLWGEGIVLENMLVQTDIRLPAEPLRLSSTDRFPDAGIYIFRNGFGERKQSYFAIMSSPEPIGHGHLDQGSFILYKNSVPLVMDSGIEGYFDSSTSWHISSYSHACLQFATTRSDISKHGEGMINLSAGTYSLERGWVDVPRTSRVLNVSLGDSVESITIEIANPEGKGRHIRHVSYMKEPELYVIRDTVEDFDGKVLFSLPVAASQTKLEGSRLYSEGTYGVDLETAFLAPVREIRLEKGRSTPFFDSGDEGFSMMDYIRAVADAKDGFLTVLHPKERKAPGLAIAVEPSGTITVQAGNESISLTPADDHYGIRFLRQGQEGDR
;
A
#
# COMPACT_ATOMS: atom_id res chain seq x y z
N MET A 1 -14.61 13.19 -40.31
CA MET A 1 -14.91 14.35 -39.44
C MET A 1 -13.65 14.89 -38.72
N THR A 2 -12.44 14.78 -39.29
CA THR A 2 -11.16 14.86 -38.53
C THR A 2 -10.27 16.09 -38.83
N LYS A 3 -10.71 17.04 -39.66
CA LYS A 3 -9.91 18.25 -39.99
C LYS A 3 -10.31 19.52 -39.22
N ALA A 4 -11.54 19.61 -38.72
CA ALA A 4 -12.04 20.81 -38.04
C ALA A 4 -11.63 20.91 -36.56
N THR A 5 -11.31 19.79 -35.91
CA THR A 5 -10.86 19.73 -34.51
C THR A 5 -9.37 20.08 -34.35
N LYS A 6 -8.52 19.75 -35.34
CA LYS A 6 -7.06 19.98 -35.28
C LYS A 6 -6.67 21.47 -35.16
N THR A 7 -7.39 22.37 -35.82
CA THR A 7 -7.14 23.82 -35.73
C THR A 7 -7.59 24.40 -34.38
N GLY A 8 -8.69 23.89 -33.80
CA GLY A 8 -9.28 24.44 -32.57
C GLY A 8 -8.39 24.27 -31.32
N ASP A 9 -7.80 23.09 -31.10
CA ASP A 9 -6.97 22.84 -29.91
C ASP A 9 -5.65 23.64 -29.95
N ARG A 10 -5.05 23.77 -31.15
CA ARG A 10 -3.84 24.56 -31.37
C ARG A 10 -4.10 26.04 -31.16
N GLU A 11 -5.17 26.57 -31.75
CA GLU A 11 -5.59 27.97 -31.58
C GLU A 11 -5.93 28.28 -30.11
N LYS A 12 -6.61 27.37 -29.42
CA LYS A 12 -6.89 27.47 -27.99
C LYS A 12 -5.60 27.54 -27.16
N LEU A 13 -4.66 26.63 -27.40
CA LEU A 13 -3.38 26.63 -26.68
C LEU A 13 -2.57 27.90 -26.94
N GLN A 14 -2.56 28.39 -28.17
CA GLN A 14 -1.91 29.66 -28.53
C GLN A 14 -2.53 30.84 -27.77
N ALA A 15 -3.87 30.95 -27.74
CA ALA A 15 -4.56 32.00 -27.02
C ALA A 15 -4.27 31.97 -25.51
N LEU A 16 -4.19 30.78 -24.91
CA LEU A 16 -3.80 30.60 -23.51
C LEU A 16 -2.34 31.03 -23.27
N ALA A 17 -1.43 30.67 -24.18
CA ALA A 17 -0.01 31.03 -24.08
C ALA A 17 0.21 32.54 -24.19
N ASP A 18 -0.51 33.20 -25.09
CA ASP A 18 -0.45 34.65 -25.28
C ASP A 18 -0.99 35.38 -24.04
N ARG A 19 -2.14 34.94 -23.50
CA ARG A 19 -2.72 35.51 -22.26
C ARG A 19 -1.81 35.31 -21.05
N ALA A 20 -1.21 34.13 -20.90
CA ALA A 20 -0.27 33.85 -19.83
C ALA A 20 0.96 34.77 -19.91
N ALA A 21 1.49 34.99 -21.11
CA ALA A 21 2.62 35.90 -21.34
C ALA A 21 2.24 37.37 -21.04
N GLU A 22 1.08 37.82 -21.52
CA GLU A 22 0.56 39.16 -21.27
C GLU A 22 0.38 39.44 -19.78
N LEU A 23 -0.20 38.50 -19.02
CA LEU A 23 -0.40 38.65 -17.58
C LEU A 23 0.93 38.69 -16.81
N LEU A 24 1.89 37.85 -17.19
CA LEU A 24 3.23 37.86 -16.60
C LEU A 24 3.94 39.21 -16.84
N GLU A 25 3.74 39.83 -17.99
CA GLU A 25 4.34 41.12 -18.35
C GLU A 25 3.62 42.31 -17.67
N THR A 26 2.29 42.37 -17.77
CA THR A 26 1.50 43.55 -17.37
C THR A 26 1.14 43.57 -15.90
N ARG A 27 0.96 42.39 -15.28
CA ARG A 27 0.48 42.23 -13.89
C ARG A 27 1.48 41.49 -13.00
N GLY A 28 2.58 40.98 -13.54
CA GLY A 28 3.57 40.14 -12.85
C GLY A 28 4.12 40.69 -11.52
N ARG A 29 4.13 42.01 -11.32
CA ARG A 29 4.58 42.65 -10.06
C ARG A 29 3.69 42.37 -8.84
N TYR A 30 2.45 41.91 -9.06
CA TYR A 30 1.49 41.56 -8.00
C TYR A 30 1.43 40.06 -7.69
N PHE A 31 2.35 39.28 -8.25
CA PHE A 31 2.49 37.85 -8.03
C PHE A 31 3.89 37.54 -7.49
N THR A 32 3.95 36.57 -6.57
CA THR A 32 5.21 36.06 -6.02
C THR A 32 6.05 35.35 -7.10
N GLU A 33 7.36 35.27 -6.91
CA GLU A 33 8.25 34.51 -7.78
C GLU A 33 7.89 33.02 -7.83
N GLY A 34 7.43 32.44 -6.71
CA GLY A 34 6.93 31.06 -6.66
C GLY A 34 5.73 30.84 -7.59
N THR A 35 4.76 31.77 -7.55
CA THR A 35 3.57 31.74 -8.41
C THR A 35 3.93 31.93 -9.89
N LYS A 36 4.85 32.85 -10.20
CA LYS A 36 5.34 33.08 -11.58
C LYS A 36 6.11 31.89 -12.13
N LEU A 37 6.90 31.20 -11.30
CA LEU A 37 7.66 30.03 -11.72
C LEU A 37 6.74 28.91 -12.23
N ALA A 38 5.66 28.62 -11.49
CA ALA A 38 4.70 27.57 -11.88
C ALA A 38 4.04 27.85 -13.24
N LEU A 39 3.62 29.10 -13.50
CA LEU A 39 3.03 29.47 -14.79
C LEU A 39 4.08 29.47 -15.92
N LYS A 40 5.30 29.95 -15.66
CA LYS A 40 6.39 29.97 -16.65
C LYS A 40 6.75 28.56 -17.13
N ASP A 41 6.75 27.57 -16.24
CA ASP A 41 7.02 26.17 -16.61
C ASP A 41 5.94 25.61 -17.56
N MET A 42 4.66 25.83 -17.26
CA MET A 42 3.58 25.40 -18.16
C MET A 42 3.56 26.18 -19.48
N LEU A 43 3.89 27.48 -19.45
CA LEU A 43 4.01 28.29 -20.66
C LEU A 43 5.16 27.81 -21.55
N LEU A 44 6.29 27.41 -20.98
CA LEU A 44 7.41 26.84 -21.72
C LEU A 44 6.98 25.54 -22.42
N ALA A 45 6.37 24.61 -21.68
CA ALA A 45 5.88 23.35 -22.25
C ALA A 45 4.85 23.57 -23.38
N ALA A 46 3.95 24.54 -23.22
CA ALA A 46 2.98 24.92 -24.24
C ALA A 46 3.64 25.48 -25.51
N ARG A 47 4.65 26.35 -25.35
CA ARG A 47 5.41 26.90 -26.48
C ARG A 47 6.21 25.81 -27.21
N GLU A 48 6.83 24.89 -26.49
CA GLU A 48 7.52 23.76 -27.10
C GLU A 48 6.57 22.84 -27.88
N ALA A 49 5.35 22.62 -27.38
CA ALA A 49 4.32 21.88 -28.10
C ALA A 49 3.86 22.61 -29.37
N LEU A 50 3.59 23.92 -29.28
CA LEU A 50 3.20 24.76 -30.42
C LEU A 50 4.30 24.82 -31.50
N ASP A 51 5.57 24.85 -31.10
CA ASP A 51 6.72 24.87 -32.01
C ASP A 51 7.05 23.48 -32.62
N GLY A 52 6.35 22.42 -32.22
CA GLY A 52 6.66 21.04 -32.63
C GLY A 52 7.99 20.51 -32.05
N LYS A 53 8.53 21.18 -31.02
CA LYS A 53 9.79 20.82 -30.33
C LYS A 53 9.59 19.88 -29.14
N ALA A 54 8.35 19.70 -28.70
CA ALA A 54 8.01 18.74 -27.65
C ALA A 54 8.54 17.34 -28.00
N THR A 55 9.44 16.84 -27.16
CA THR A 55 10.06 15.52 -27.30
C THR A 55 9.90 14.77 -25.99
N LEU A 56 9.57 13.49 -26.06
CA LEU A 56 9.58 12.62 -24.90
C LEU A 56 11.02 12.16 -24.60
N PRO A 57 11.41 12.03 -23.33
CA PRO A 57 12.71 11.50 -22.95
C PRO A 57 12.79 9.97 -23.00
N PHE A 58 11.69 9.31 -23.35
CA PHE A 58 11.53 7.87 -23.47
C PHE A 58 10.86 7.50 -24.81
N SER A 59 10.93 6.22 -25.16
CA SER A 59 10.23 5.63 -26.30
C SER A 59 8.99 4.88 -25.80
N ARG A 60 7.92 4.85 -26.58
CA ARG A 60 6.65 4.17 -26.22
C ARG A 60 6.69 2.68 -26.61
N ASN A 61 7.74 1.97 -26.25
CA ASN A 61 7.94 0.57 -26.65
C ASN A 61 6.98 -0.41 -25.94
N ARG A 62 6.39 -0.02 -24.81
CA ARG A 62 5.38 -0.81 -24.07
C ARG A 62 4.02 -0.81 -24.74
N GLU A 63 3.74 0.21 -25.56
CA GLU A 63 2.46 0.35 -26.27
C GLU A 63 1.22 0.27 -25.36
N PHE A 64 1.30 0.92 -24.18
CA PHE A 64 0.16 0.98 -23.25
C PHE A 64 -1.08 1.64 -23.86
N TYR A 65 -0.89 2.52 -24.84
CA TYR A 65 -1.96 3.09 -25.65
C TYR A 65 -1.41 3.54 -27.01
N ALA A 66 -2.30 3.70 -27.99
CA ALA A 66 -2.00 4.31 -29.27
C ALA A 66 -2.18 5.84 -29.17
N PRO A 67 -1.10 6.63 -29.12
CA PRO A 67 -1.20 8.09 -29.06
C PRO A 67 -1.76 8.63 -30.38
N ARG A 68 -2.34 9.83 -30.32
CA ARG A 68 -2.71 10.58 -31.55
C ARG A 68 -1.45 10.95 -32.33
N GLU A 69 -1.64 11.59 -33.49
CA GLU A 69 -0.54 12.23 -34.21
C GLU A 69 0.29 13.09 -33.23
N ARG A 70 1.62 12.96 -33.31
CA ARG A 70 2.56 13.47 -32.29
C ARG A 70 2.32 14.93 -31.90
N GLU A 71 2.04 15.79 -32.88
CA GLU A 71 1.77 17.21 -32.65
C GLU A 71 0.46 17.44 -31.89
N GLU A 72 -0.61 16.72 -32.26
CA GLU A 72 -1.92 16.83 -31.59
C GLU A 72 -1.85 16.33 -30.14
N GLU A 73 -1.14 15.23 -29.89
CA GLU A 73 -0.93 14.69 -28.54
C GLU A 73 -0.19 15.69 -27.65
N ALA A 74 0.90 16.29 -28.16
CA ALA A 74 1.69 17.26 -27.43
C ALA A 74 0.91 18.54 -27.10
N ILE A 75 0.13 19.07 -28.05
CA ILE A 75 -0.70 20.26 -27.85
C ILE A 75 -1.73 20.01 -26.75
N ARG A 76 -2.46 18.89 -26.81
CA ARG A 76 -3.46 18.58 -25.79
C ARG A 76 -2.84 18.38 -24.42
N PHE A 77 -1.78 17.59 -24.34
CA PHE A 77 -1.09 17.31 -23.08
C PHE A 77 -0.53 18.57 -22.41
N ALA A 78 0.00 19.52 -23.19
CA ALA A 78 0.51 20.79 -22.69
C ALA A 78 -0.63 21.72 -22.23
N GLY A 79 -1.77 21.72 -22.91
CA GLY A 79 -2.96 22.47 -22.51
C GLY A 79 -3.61 21.90 -21.25
N LYS A 80 -3.86 20.58 -21.24
CA LYS A 80 -4.61 19.88 -20.19
C LYS A 80 -4.27 18.38 -20.15
N ARG A 81 -3.92 17.87 -18.98
CA ARG A 81 -3.60 16.46 -18.68
C ARG A 81 -4.08 16.10 -17.29
N PHE A 82 -4.21 14.82 -16.99
CA PHE A 82 -4.55 14.36 -15.64
C PHE A 82 -3.36 14.49 -14.67
N THR A 83 -3.68 14.67 -13.39
CA THR A 83 -2.70 14.74 -12.30
C THR A 83 -3.28 14.16 -11.01
N MET A 84 -2.40 13.62 -10.17
CA MET A 84 -2.69 13.20 -8.79
C MET A 84 -1.99 14.09 -7.76
N VAL A 85 -1.48 15.22 -8.22
CA VAL A 85 -0.70 16.15 -7.40
C VAL A 85 -1.65 17.00 -6.51
N PRO A 86 -1.41 17.07 -5.19
CA PRO A 86 -2.21 17.88 -4.27
C PRO A 86 -2.09 19.37 -4.56
N PRO A 87 -3.10 20.22 -4.28
CA PRO A 87 -4.43 19.95 -3.77
C PRO A 87 -5.44 20.00 -4.92
N PHE A 88 -5.06 19.59 -6.14
CA PHE A 88 -6.00 19.60 -7.26
C PHE A 88 -7.14 18.58 -7.07
N LYS A 89 -6.96 17.63 -6.15
CA LYS A 89 -7.96 16.66 -5.77
C LYS A 89 -9.15 17.36 -5.09
N GLU A 90 -10.26 17.49 -5.80
CA GLU A 90 -11.55 17.79 -5.17
C GLU A 90 -11.92 16.66 -4.21
N GLU A 91 -12.57 17.00 -3.10
CA GLU A 91 -13.02 16.02 -2.12
C GLU A 91 -13.91 14.96 -2.81
N GLY A 92 -13.51 13.69 -2.74
CA GLY A 92 -14.19 12.58 -3.42
C GLY A 92 -13.69 12.22 -4.83
N SER A 93 -12.81 13.01 -5.45
CA SER A 93 -12.16 12.64 -6.73
C SER A 93 -10.85 11.88 -6.52
N VAL A 94 -10.47 10.97 -7.44
CA VAL A 94 -9.18 10.23 -7.39
C VAL A 94 -8.06 10.99 -8.12
N TYR A 95 -8.43 11.91 -9.02
CA TYR A 95 -7.52 12.67 -9.87
C TYR A 95 -8.07 14.07 -10.13
N ALA A 96 -7.27 14.88 -10.80
CA ALA A 96 -7.66 16.19 -11.29
C ALA A 96 -6.94 16.52 -12.60
N GLU A 97 -7.04 17.76 -13.06
CA GLU A 97 -6.43 18.19 -14.32
C GLU A 97 -5.40 19.30 -14.08
N TYR A 98 -4.32 19.27 -14.87
CA TYR A 98 -3.27 20.27 -14.90
C TYR A 98 -2.76 20.51 -16.31
N GLY A 99 -1.87 21.48 -16.52
CA GLY A 99 -1.51 21.99 -17.84
C GLY A 99 -1.64 23.51 -17.87
N LEU A 100 -1.36 24.14 -19.02
CA LEU A 100 -1.40 25.60 -19.12
C LEU A 100 -2.78 26.18 -18.78
N GLU A 101 -3.88 25.53 -19.18
CA GLU A 101 -5.23 26.02 -18.89
C GLU A 101 -5.52 26.06 -17.38
N PRO A 102 -5.48 24.93 -16.64
CA PRO A 102 -5.68 24.96 -15.18
C PRO A 102 -4.62 25.79 -14.43
N ALA A 103 -3.37 25.83 -14.91
CA ALA A 103 -2.33 26.63 -14.27
C ALA A 103 -2.58 28.13 -14.41
N LEU A 104 -3.08 28.58 -15.57
CA LEU A 104 -3.44 29.97 -15.79
C LEU A 104 -4.65 30.37 -14.93
N GLU A 105 -5.68 29.52 -14.85
CA GLU A 105 -6.82 29.74 -13.97
C GLU A 105 -6.42 29.86 -12.49
N TRP A 106 -5.51 28.98 -12.05
CA TRP A 106 -4.96 29.05 -10.69
C TRP A 106 -4.14 30.32 -10.48
N PHE A 107 -3.29 30.68 -11.44
CA PHE A 107 -2.43 31.86 -11.39
C PHE A 107 -3.24 33.14 -11.24
N GLU A 108 -4.28 33.34 -12.05
CA GLU A 108 -5.16 34.51 -11.98
C GLU A 108 -5.80 34.69 -10.59
N ARG A 109 -6.12 33.59 -9.90
CA ARG A 109 -6.67 33.62 -8.52
C ARG A 109 -5.65 34.01 -7.44
N GLN A 110 -4.36 34.01 -7.76
CA GLN A 110 -3.28 34.37 -6.84
C GLN A 110 -2.95 35.87 -6.84
N GLU A 111 -3.57 36.68 -7.70
CA GLU A 111 -3.27 38.11 -7.75
C GLU A 111 -3.61 38.79 -6.42
N LEU A 112 -2.64 39.52 -5.86
CA LEU A 112 -2.83 40.17 -4.56
C LEU A 112 -3.65 41.46 -4.63
N LEU A 113 -3.58 42.21 -5.74
CA LEU A 113 -4.31 43.47 -5.89
C LEU A 113 -5.78 43.27 -6.31
N GLY A 114 -6.09 42.25 -7.11
CA GLY A 114 -7.43 42.02 -7.67
C GLY A 114 -8.45 41.37 -6.73
N GLY A 115 -8.07 41.06 -5.48
CA GLY A 115 -8.92 40.38 -4.50
C GLY A 115 -9.73 41.32 -3.59
N SER A 116 -10.53 40.74 -2.68
CA SER A 116 -11.14 41.52 -1.61
C SER A 116 -10.09 42.03 -0.62
N ARG A 117 -10.35 43.19 0.01
CA ARG A 117 -9.49 43.75 1.07
C ARG A 117 -9.23 42.74 2.20
N GLU A 118 -10.22 41.93 2.55
CA GLU A 118 -10.11 40.86 3.54
C GLU A 118 -9.10 39.78 3.12
N LYS A 119 -9.16 39.33 1.85
CA LYS A 119 -8.20 38.36 1.30
C LYS A 119 -6.78 38.92 1.27
N LEU A 120 -6.60 40.20 0.96
CA LEU A 120 -5.29 40.85 0.99
C LEU A 120 -4.74 40.93 2.42
N LEU A 121 -5.58 41.27 3.40
CA LEU A 121 -5.22 41.29 4.82
C LEU A 121 -4.83 39.91 5.35
N SER A 122 -5.58 38.85 5.01
CA SER A 122 -5.25 37.49 5.44
C SER A 122 -3.95 36.99 4.81
N ARG A 123 -3.68 37.32 3.54
CA ARG A 123 -2.39 37.04 2.89
C ARG A 123 -1.23 37.79 3.55
N ALA A 124 -1.44 39.05 3.95
CA ALA A 124 -0.44 39.80 4.69
C ALA A 124 -0.13 39.17 6.06
N GLU A 125 -1.15 38.72 6.79
CA GLU A 125 -0.98 38.02 8.06
C GLU A 125 -0.21 36.71 7.92
N LEU A 126 -0.56 35.91 6.92
CA LEU A 126 0.14 34.66 6.62
C LEU A 126 1.62 34.92 6.27
N ALA A 127 1.89 35.91 5.41
CA ALA A 127 3.26 36.27 5.03
C ALA A 127 4.08 36.76 6.24
N ILE A 128 3.50 37.61 7.10
CA ILE A 128 4.13 38.05 8.35
C ILE A 128 4.45 36.87 9.25
N SER A 129 3.48 35.96 9.46
CA SER A 129 3.64 34.80 10.34
C SER A 129 4.79 33.91 9.87
N LYS A 130 4.76 33.51 8.59
CA LYS A 130 5.79 32.64 8.00
C LYS A 130 7.17 33.28 8.01
N ALA A 131 7.26 34.58 7.75
CA ALA A 131 8.53 35.31 7.80
C ALA A 131 9.10 35.33 9.23
N LYS A 132 8.26 35.58 10.24
CA LYS A 132 8.67 35.59 11.66
C LYS A 132 9.12 34.23 12.14
N GLU A 133 8.37 33.18 11.82
CA GLU A 133 8.72 31.79 12.13
C GLU A 133 10.08 31.42 11.54
N LEU A 134 10.27 31.63 10.23
CA LEU A 134 11.54 31.32 9.56
C LEU A 134 12.71 32.13 10.15
N LEU A 135 12.52 33.41 10.45
CA LEU A 135 13.57 34.24 11.07
C LEU A 135 13.93 33.81 12.49
N ALA A 136 12.98 33.25 13.25
CA ALA A 136 13.20 32.75 14.60
C ALA A 136 13.96 31.42 14.61
N GLU A 137 13.68 30.56 13.64
CA GLU A 137 14.32 29.24 13.51
C GLU A 137 15.68 29.29 12.78
N ALA A 138 15.90 30.31 11.94
CA ALA A 138 17.09 30.40 11.11
C ALA A 138 18.38 30.56 11.94
N LYS A 139 19.31 29.60 11.75
CA LYS A 139 20.71 29.73 12.14
C LYS A 139 21.49 30.34 10.98
N TYR A 140 22.39 31.29 11.24
CA TYR A 140 23.17 31.96 10.20
C TYR A 140 24.63 31.50 10.21
N GLY A 141 25.19 31.26 9.04
CA GLY A 141 26.54 30.72 8.90
C GLY A 141 26.77 30.01 7.57
N THR A 142 27.88 29.30 7.47
CA THR A 142 28.29 28.52 6.29
C THR A 142 28.20 27.01 6.50
N GLU A 143 27.81 26.58 7.69
CA GLU A 143 27.65 25.16 8.03
C GLU A 143 26.34 24.60 7.46
N VAL A 144 26.25 23.28 7.33
CA VAL A 144 25.04 22.60 6.85
C VAL A 144 23.83 23.00 7.70
N GLY A 145 22.75 23.40 7.02
CA GLY A 145 21.51 23.86 7.65
C GLY A 145 21.49 25.33 8.07
N CYS A 146 22.61 26.04 8.01
CA CYS A 146 22.62 27.50 8.17
C CYS A 146 22.07 28.21 6.93
N CYS A 147 21.43 29.36 7.15
CA CYS A 147 20.95 30.28 6.13
C CYS A 147 21.92 31.47 5.95
N ASN A 148 21.77 32.18 4.85
CA ASN A 148 22.55 33.38 4.57
C ASN A 148 22.07 34.59 5.41
N GLU A 149 22.99 35.23 6.13
CA GLU A 149 22.70 36.36 7.02
C GLU A 149 22.12 37.58 6.28
N GLU A 150 22.66 37.87 5.10
CA GLU A 150 22.22 38.98 4.26
C GLU A 150 20.79 38.76 3.73
N ALA A 151 20.42 37.53 3.37
CA ALA A 151 19.03 37.19 3.06
C ALA A 151 18.11 37.40 4.27
N GLY A 152 18.56 37.05 5.48
CA GLY A 152 17.82 37.27 6.72
C GLY A 152 17.61 38.77 7.01
N ARG A 153 18.63 39.60 6.81
CA ARG A 153 18.55 41.05 6.93
C ARG A 153 17.50 41.65 5.96
N LYS A 154 17.56 41.26 4.69
CA LYS A 154 16.59 41.71 3.66
C LYS A 154 15.15 41.31 4.01
N LEU A 155 14.94 40.12 4.58
CA LEU A 155 13.62 39.69 5.03
C LEU A 155 13.12 40.53 6.20
N ARG A 156 13.96 40.82 7.21
CA ARG A 156 13.60 41.70 8.34
C ARG A 156 13.20 43.10 7.87
N GLU A 157 13.96 43.68 6.94
CA GLU A 157 13.65 44.99 6.36
C GLU A 157 12.31 44.98 5.61
N SER A 158 12.08 43.96 4.80
CA SER A 158 10.83 43.79 4.05
C SER A 158 9.63 43.58 4.98
N LEU A 159 9.83 42.87 6.10
CA LEU A 159 8.81 42.63 7.11
C LEU A 159 8.34 43.93 7.78
N LEU A 160 9.27 44.83 8.13
CA LEU A 160 8.94 46.14 8.70
C LEU A 160 8.11 46.99 7.74
N VAL A 161 8.44 46.94 6.44
CA VAL A 161 7.67 47.63 5.38
C VAL A 161 6.26 47.07 5.29
N LEU A 162 6.09 45.74 5.31
CA LEU A 162 4.78 45.09 5.28
C LEU A 162 3.94 45.42 6.52
N GLU A 163 4.52 45.40 7.72
CA GLU A 163 3.81 45.76 8.95
C GLU A 163 3.35 47.24 8.91
N SER A 164 4.19 48.13 8.40
CA SER A 164 3.85 49.55 8.21
C SER A 164 2.74 49.74 7.17
N ALA A 165 2.82 49.06 6.03
CA ALA A 165 1.79 49.10 4.99
C ALA A 165 0.44 48.56 5.48
N LYS A 166 0.46 47.50 6.31
CA LYS A 166 -0.74 46.95 6.94
C LYS A 166 -1.39 47.95 7.92
N GLN A 167 -0.58 48.69 8.69
CA GLN A 167 -1.09 49.72 9.62
C GLN A 167 -1.66 50.96 8.89
N ALA A 168 -1.10 51.30 7.73
CA ALA A 168 -1.54 52.43 6.91
C ALA A 168 -2.80 52.15 6.07
N LEU A 169 -3.42 50.97 6.23
CA LEU A 169 -4.54 50.53 5.41
C LEU A 169 -5.80 51.38 5.66
N GLY A 170 -6.17 52.21 4.67
CA GLY A 170 -7.27 53.19 4.79
C GLY A 170 -6.98 54.55 4.14
N SER A 171 -5.75 54.79 3.67
CA SER A 171 -5.37 55.96 2.84
C SER A 171 -5.46 55.65 1.34
N GLU A 172 -5.43 56.69 0.50
CA GLU A 172 -5.38 56.58 -0.97
C GLU A 172 -4.13 55.76 -1.39
N HIS A 173 -4.30 54.78 -2.30
CA HIS A 173 -3.26 53.82 -2.74
C HIS A 173 -2.72 52.83 -1.67
N SER A 174 -3.34 52.73 -0.49
CA SER A 174 -2.85 51.82 0.57
C SER A 174 -2.94 50.32 0.24
N GLU A 175 -3.91 49.91 -0.59
CA GLU A 175 -4.06 48.49 -1.00
C GLU A 175 -2.97 48.04 -1.98
N GLU A 176 -2.57 48.89 -2.92
CA GLU A 176 -1.49 48.59 -3.86
C GLU A 176 -0.14 48.48 -3.14
N ALA A 177 0.14 49.42 -2.23
CA ALA A 177 1.35 49.39 -1.41
C ALA A 177 1.39 48.13 -0.52
N LEU A 178 0.26 47.75 0.08
CA LEU A 178 0.16 46.50 0.85
C LEU A 178 0.40 45.28 -0.02
N ALA A 179 -0.23 45.18 -1.20
CA ALA A 179 -0.05 44.05 -2.12
C ALA A 179 1.42 43.86 -2.53
N LEU A 180 2.12 44.94 -2.92
CA LEU A 180 3.54 44.89 -3.26
C LEU A 180 4.42 44.50 -2.08
N ALA A 181 4.10 44.97 -0.87
CA ALA A 181 4.82 44.58 0.34
C ALA A 181 4.63 43.10 0.68
N VAL A 182 3.43 42.53 0.47
CA VAL A 182 3.17 41.09 0.64
C VAL A 182 4.00 40.26 -0.34
N VAL A 183 4.01 40.62 -1.64
CA VAL A 183 4.87 39.97 -2.65
C VAL A 183 6.33 39.95 -2.18
N ASN A 184 6.85 41.12 -1.83
CA ASN A 184 8.26 41.25 -1.46
C ASN A 184 8.61 40.43 -0.20
N VAL A 185 7.76 40.40 0.83
CA VAL A 185 8.01 39.54 2.01
C VAL A 185 7.96 38.06 1.66
N ALA A 186 7.00 37.62 0.84
CA ALA A 186 6.94 36.22 0.39
C ALA A 186 8.19 35.83 -0.40
N ASP A 187 8.62 36.66 -1.33
CA ASP A 187 9.83 36.44 -2.14
C ASP A 187 11.10 36.42 -1.28
N ARG A 188 11.24 37.33 -0.29
CA ARG A 188 12.38 37.30 0.64
C ARG A 188 12.36 36.13 1.61
N THR A 189 11.17 35.64 1.96
CA THR A 189 11.02 34.41 2.75
C THR A 189 11.53 33.22 1.95
N ARG A 190 11.17 33.14 0.66
CA ARG A 190 11.67 32.14 -0.28
C ARG A 190 13.18 32.24 -0.47
N ASP A 191 13.73 33.43 -0.67
CA ASP A 191 15.18 33.65 -0.81
C ASP A 191 15.96 33.17 0.42
N LEU A 192 15.51 33.55 1.63
CA LEU A 192 16.15 33.11 2.87
C LEU A 192 16.12 31.58 2.99
N ARG A 193 14.98 30.95 2.70
CA ARG A 193 14.85 29.50 2.74
C ARG A 193 15.79 28.82 1.73
N HIS A 194 15.82 29.30 0.50
CA HIS A 194 16.66 28.77 -0.57
C HIS A 194 18.15 29.01 -0.33
N SER A 195 18.51 29.96 0.54
CA SER A 195 19.90 30.21 0.93
C SER A 195 20.47 29.19 1.93
N ARG A 196 19.65 28.24 2.39
CA ARG A 196 20.09 27.19 3.31
C ARG A 196 21.21 26.36 2.67
N VAL A 197 22.31 26.22 3.39
CA VAL A 197 23.45 25.39 2.97
C VAL A 197 23.06 23.92 3.05
N LEU A 198 23.00 23.25 1.90
CA LEU A 198 22.78 21.81 1.83
C LEU A 198 24.13 21.08 1.85
N ARG A 199 24.21 19.94 2.56
CA ARG A 199 25.43 19.12 2.58
C ARG A 199 25.91 18.75 1.19
N THR A 200 24.98 18.42 0.30
CA THR A 200 25.28 18.02 -1.08
C THR A 200 25.89 19.12 -1.95
N ASP A 201 25.89 20.37 -1.48
CA ASP A 201 26.49 21.53 -2.15
C ASP A 201 27.92 21.81 -1.67
N VAL A 202 28.20 21.51 -0.40
CA VAL A 202 29.48 21.82 0.26
C VAL A 202 30.38 20.60 0.44
N ASP A 203 29.79 19.39 0.42
CA ASP A 203 30.49 18.11 0.47
C ASP A 203 30.04 17.22 -0.71
N PRO A 204 30.75 17.30 -1.86
CA PRO A 204 30.49 16.44 -3.00
C PRO A 204 30.71 14.94 -2.74
N SER A 205 31.38 14.58 -1.64
CA SER A 205 31.64 13.19 -1.25
C SER A 205 30.54 12.56 -0.40
N ALA A 206 29.68 13.39 0.19
CA ALA A 206 28.52 12.93 0.92
C ALA A 206 27.48 12.28 -0.02
N SER A 207 26.91 11.19 0.47
CA SER A 207 25.67 10.59 -0.02
C SER A 207 24.47 11.21 0.70
N LEU A 208 23.27 10.71 0.44
CA LEU A 208 22.08 11.14 1.20
C LEU A 208 22.11 10.73 2.69
N TYR A 209 22.79 9.66 3.07
CA TYR A 209 22.77 9.13 4.45
C TYR A 209 24.07 9.36 5.23
N PHE A 210 25.20 9.50 4.56
CA PHE A 210 26.49 9.67 5.20
C PHE A 210 27.52 10.41 4.35
N ASP A 211 28.45 11.05 5.05
CA ASP A 211 29.72 11.56 4.55
C ASP A 211 30.81 10.47 4.53
N GLU A 212 32.05 10.85 4.24
CA GLU A 212 33.17 9.90 4.20
C GLU A 212 33.42 9.19 5.54
N GLU A 213 33.26 9.89 6.67
CA GLU A 213 33.43 9.30 8.01
C GLU A 213 32.31 8.30 8.30
N GLY A 214 31.05 8.65 7.99
CA GLY A 214 29.94 7.72 8.10
C GLY A 214 30.10 6.49 7.21
N ARG A 215 30.65 6.65 6.00
CA ARG A 215 30.99 5.51 5.12
C ARG A 215 32.02 4.57 5.76
N LYS A 216 33.04 5.12 6.42
CA LYS A 216 34.04 4.32 7.15
C LYS A 216 33.39 3.55 8.30
N ARG A 217 32.52 4.20 9.08
CA ARG A 217 31.76 3.53 10.15
C ARG A 217 30.90 2.39 9.61
N VAL A 218 30.21 2.58 8.48
CA VAL A 218 29.42 1.50 7.85
C VAL A 218 30.32 0.31 7.46
N LYS A 219 31.51 0.56 6.91
CA LYS A 219 32.50 -0.50 6.62
C LYS A 219 32.92 -1.25 7.88
N GLU A 220 33.26 -0.52 8.93
CA GLU A 220 33.62 -1.10 10.22
C GLU A 220 32.48 -1.95 10.79
N THR A 221 31.24 -1.47 10.73
CA THR A 221 30.05 -2.23 11.18
C THR A 221 29.85 -3.51 10.37
N VAL A 222 30.06 -3.49 9.05
CA VAL A 222 30.01 -4.69 8.21
C VAL A 222 31.05 -5.72 8.62
N GLU A 223 32.24 -5.26 9.00
CA GLU A 223 33.34 -6.13 9.43
C GLU A 223 33.15 -6.66 10.87
N SER A 224 32.48 -5.90 11.74
CA SER A 224 32.36 -6.21 13.16
C SER A 224 31.03 -6.85 13.59
N ASP A 225 29.93 -6.59 12.89
CA ASP A 225 28.58 -7.08 13.23
C ASP A 225 28.13 -8.20 12.26
N ALA A 226 28.04 -9.43 12.78
CA ALA A 226 27.68 -10.61 12.01
C ALA A 226 26.25 -10.57 11.41
N LEU A 227 25.31 -9.82 11.99
CA LEU A 227 23.97 -9.65 11.42
C LEU A 227 24.02 -8.74 10.19
N VAL A 228 24.75 -7.63 10.29
CA VAL A 228 24.94 -6.67 9.20
C VAL A 228 25.80 -7.27 8.08
N GLN A 229 26.83 -8.05 8.43
CA GLN A 229 27.64 -8.79 7.47
C GLN A 229 26.79 -9.71 6.58
N ARG A 230 25.87 -10.48 7.17
CA ARG A 230 24.97 -11.37 6.41
C ARG A 230 24.04 -10.60 5.47
N GLN A 231 23.58 -9.42 5.87
CA GLN A 231 22.81 -8.56 4.97
C GLN A 231 23.66 -8.11 3.79
N TYR A 232 24.91 -7.71 4.02
CA TYR A 232 25.83 -7.32 2.97
C TYR A 232 26.16 -8.48 2.01
N GLU A 233 26.42 -9.68 2.52
CA GLU A 233 26.65 -10.88 1.70
C GLU A 233 25.47 -11.19 0.78
N GLU A 234 24.24 -11.06 1.26
CA GLU A 234 23.04 -11.21 0.45
C GLU A 234 22.94 -10.11 -0.63
N MET A 235 23.27 -8.87 -0.31
CA MET A 235 23.35 -7.79 -1.31
C MET A 235 24.41 -8.09 -2.38
N LEU A 236 25.56 -8.66 -2.00
CA LEU A 236 26.58 -9.07 -2.97
C LEU A 236 26.05 -10.16 -3.90
N ARG A 237 25.36 -11.17 -3.37
CA ARG A 237 24.72 -12.23 -4.17
C ARG A 237 23.74 -11.66 -5.19
N ILE A 238 22.90 -10.72 -4.76
CA ILE A 238 21.93 -10.05 -5.63
C ILE A 238 22.63 -9.18 -6.68
N SER A 239 23.74 -8.53 -6.33
CA SER A 239 24.52 -7.71 -7.27
C SER A 239 25.04 -8.54 -8.45
N GLU A 240 25.31 -9.84 -8.25
CA GLU A 240 25.79 -10.73 -9.32
C GLU A 240 24.70 -11.22 -10.28
N HIS A 241 23.42 -10.90 -10.04
CA HIS A 241 22.31 -11.41 -10.87
C HIS A 241 22.38 -10.93 -12.33
N TYR A 242 22.91 -9.74 -12.58
CA TYR A 242 23.00 -9.15 -13.91
C TYR A 242 24.41 -8.65 -14.16
N SER A 243 25.00 -9.01 -15.30
CA SER A 243 26.27 -8.44 -15.75
C SER A 243 26.08 -7.02 -16.29
N LEU A 244 27.15 -6.23 -16.33
CA LEU A 244 27.12 -4.91 -16.98
C LEU A 244 26.69 -5.03 -18.46
N GLU A 245 27.20 -6.03 -19.17
CA GLU A 245 26.86 -6.27 -20.58
C GLU A 245 25.36 -6.52 -20.76
N TYR A 246 24.73 -7.32 -19.88
CA TYR A 246 23.30 -7.61 -19.94
C TYR A 246 22.46 -6.32 -19.81
N ILE A 247 22.77 -5.46 -18.84
CA ILE A 247 22.02 -4.22 -18.60
C ILE A 247 22.26 -3.23 -19.75
N GLN A 248 23.49 -3.09 -20.23
CA GLN A 248 23.81 -2.24 -21.38
C GLN A 248 23.05 -2.66 -22.63
N LYS A 249 22.97 -3.97 -22.88
CA LYS A 249 22.22 -4.52 -23.99
C LYS A 249 20.72 -4.27 -23.85
N ALA A 250 20.17 -4.41 -22.64
CA ALA A 250 18.77 -4.08 -22.36
C ALA A 250 18.47 -2.60 -22.64
N CYS A 251 19.34 -1.68 -22.20
CA CYS A 251 19.22 -0.26 -22.51
C CYS A 251 19.23 0.00 -24.02
N ALA A 252 20.26 -0.49 -24.74
CA ALA A 252 20.42 -0.22 -26.17
C ALA A 252 19.25 -0.77 -27.01
N MET A 253 18.81 -2.01 -26.73
CA MET A 253 17.78 -2.65 -27.54
C MET A 253 16.36 -2.17 -27.22
N MET A 254 16.05 -1.93 -25.94
CA MET A 254 14.68 -1.57 -25.54
C MET A 254 14.46 -0.07 -25.51
N MET A 255 15.39 0.73 -24.96
CA MET A 255 15.14 2.15 -24.75
C MET A 255 15.18 2.94 -26.06
N ASP A 256 16.00 2.50 -27.01
CA ASP A 256 16.16 3.19 -28.29
C ASP A 256 15.14 2.69 -29.33
N GLY A 257 14.47 1.55 -29.06
CA GLY A 257 13.23 1.13 -29.73
C GLY A 257 13.40 0.53 -31.12
N GLU A 258 14.61 0.09 -31.48
CA GLU A 258 14.95 -0.41 -32.81
C GLU A 258 14.98 -1.95 -32.92
N ALA A 259 15.04 -2.67 -31.81
CA ALA A 259 15.17 -4.13 -31.82
C ALA A 259 13.82 -4.83 -32.04
N ASP A 260 13.81 -5.81 -32.96
CA ASP A 260 12.68 -6.72 -33.12
C ASP A 260 12.72 -7.88 -32.10
N TYR A 261 11.61 -8.59 -31.95
CA TYR A 261 11.51 -9.70 -30.99
C TYR A 261 12.39 -10.90 -31.34
N GLY A 262 12.70 -11.12 -32.62
CA GLY A 262 13.62 -12.16 -33.03
C GLY A 262 15.02 -11.93 -32.45
N GLU A 263 15.47 -10.68 -32.41
CA GLU A 263 16.73 -10.31 -31.76
C GLU A 263 16.60 -10.29 -30.23
N LEU A 264 15.53 -9.70 -29.69
CA LEU A 264 15.32 -9.62 -28.23
C LEU A 264 15.28 -11.01 -27.57
N ASN A 265 14.62 -11.98 -28.20
CA ASN A 265 14.50 -13.35 -27.68
C ASN A 265 15.84 -14.11 -27.69
N GLN A 266 16.85 -13.67 -28.44
CA GLN A 266 18.19 -14.28 -28.36
C GLN A 266 18.94 -13.88 -27.08
N HIS A 267 18.50 -12.81 -26.43
CA HIS A 267 19.22 -12.20 -25.29
C HIS A 267 18.40 -12.18 -24.01
N PHE A 268 17.07 -12.18 -24.11
CA PHE A 268 16.20 -11.94 -22.98
C PHE A 268 15.06 -12.95 -22.91
N TYR A 269 14.73 -13.32 -21.67
CA TYR A 269 13.51 -14.05 -21.36
C TYR A 269 12.37 -13.05 -21.15
N LEU A 270 11.48 -12.98 -22.14
CA LEU A 270 10.38 -11.99 -22.21
C LEU A 270 9.04 -12.69 -22.07
N TRP A 271 8.42 -12.54 -20.91
CA TRP A 271 7.08 -13.04 -20.58
C TRP A 271 6.29 -11.97 -19.84
N SER A 272 4.97 -12.10 -19.84
CA SER A 272 4.04 -11.25 -19.11
C SER A 272 3.00 -12.09 -18.41
N SER A 273 2.18 -11.49 -17.55
CA SER A 273 1.06 -12.15 -16.90
C SER A 273 -0.13 -11.20 -16.74
N THR A 274 -1.27 -11.75 -16.33
CA THR A 274 -2.52 -11.02 -16.08
C THR A 274 -2.58 -10.32 -14.71
N ASP A 275 -1.51 -10.29 -13.90
CA ASP A 275 -1.37 -9.51 -12.64
C ASP A 275 -2.49 -9.62 -11.56
N LYS A 276 -3.15 -10.77 -11.33
CA LYS A 276 -4.26 -10.92 -10.34
C LYS A 276 -5.43 -9.92 -10.46
N ILE A 277 -5.64 -9.33 -11.63
CA ILE A 277 -6.71 -8.33 -11.84
C ILE A 277 -7.92 -8.87 -12.61
N VAL A 278 -7.86 -10.12 -13.08
CA VAL A 278 -8.93 -10.72 -13.90
C VAL A 278 -9.92 -11.47 -13.02
N ASN A 279 -10.87 -10.72 -12.47
CA ASN A 279 -11.92 -11.25 -11.60
C ASN A 279 -13.19 -11.62 -12.41
N PHE A 280 -13.82 -12.73 -12.04
CA PHE A 280 -15.09 -13.17 -12.62
C PHE A 280 -16.00 -13.80 -11.59
N ARG A 281 -17.28 -13.93 -11.94
CA ARG A 281 -18.30 -14.56 -11.11
C ARG A 281 -19.01 -15.68 -11.86
N THR A 282 -19.31 -16.77 -11.16
CA THR A 282 -20.06 -17.89 -11.74
C THR A 282 -21.56 -17.61 -11.78
N PRO A 283 -22.29 -18.09 -12.80
CA PRO A 283 -23.73 -17.91 -12.90
C PRO A 283 -24.48 -18.84 -11.93
N LYS A 284 -25.78 -18.57 -11.75
CA LYS A 284 -26.67 -19.41 -10.96
C LYS A 284 -26.71 -20.83 -11.53
N HIS A 285 -26.76 -21.83 -10.64
CA HIS A 285 -26.79 -23.27 -10.96
C HIS A 285 -25.51 -23.84 -11.59
N ALA A 286 -24.45 -23.06 -11.74
CA ALA A 286 -23.15 -23.57 -12.18
C ALA A 286 -22.52 -24.43 -11.07
N VAL A 287 -22.08 -25.63 -11.42
CA VAL A 287 -21.37 -26.55 -10.51
C VAL A 287 -20.04 -27.02 -11.09
N ARG A 288 -19.88 -26.95 -12.41
CA ARG A 288 -18.64 -27.31 -13.11
C ARG A 288 -18.29 -26.26 -14.14
N ALA A 289 -17.02 -26.18 -14.51
CA ALA A 289 -16.54 -25.32 -15.58
C ALA A 289 -15.45 -25.99 -16.41
N THR A 290 -15.23 -25.47 -17.61
CA THR A 290 -14.07 -25.77 -18.46
C THR A 290 -13.50 -24.47 -19.03
N ILE A 291 -12.24 -24.48 -19.44
CA ILE A 291 -11.52 -23.29 -19.92
C ILE A 291 -10.90 -23.54 -21.29
N SER A 292 -10.86 -22.50 -22.12
CA SER A 292 -10.14 -22.51 -23.40
C SER A 292 -9.40 -21.20 -23.63
N PHE A 293 -8.24 -21.32 -24.26
CA PHE A 293 -7.49 -20.20 -24.82
C PHE A 293 -7.67 -20.22 -26.33
N VAL A 294 -8.17 -19.12 -26.88
CA VAL A 294 -8.52 -18.96 -28.29
C VAL A 294 -7.75 -17.78 -28.85
N LEU A 295 -7.04 -18.00 -29.95
CA LEU A 295 -6.45 -16.91 -30.73
C LEU A 295 -7.42 -16.57 -31.87
N PRO A 296 -8.16 -15.45 -31.81
CA PRO A 296 -9.18 -15.12 -32.81
C PRO A 296 -8.58 -14.94 -34.20
N SER A 297 -9.34 -15.20 -35.27
CA SER A 297 -8.81 -15.15 -36.65
C SER A 297 -8.37 -13.76 -37.13
N GLU A 298 -8.82 -12.69 -36.47
CA GLU A 298 -8.33 -11.33 -36.68
C GLU A 298 -6.86 -11.16 -36.29
N GLU A 299 -6.38 -11.99 -35.36
CA GLU A 299 -4.98 -12.13 -34.97
C GLU A 299 -4.33 -13.16 -35.88
N ASN A 300 -3.63 -12.72 -36.91
CA ASN A 300 -3.03 -13.59 -37.90
C ASN A 300 -1.73 -13.00 -38.47
N GLU A 301 -0.83 -13.86 -38.92
CA GLU A 301 0.49 -13.49 -39.45
C GLU A 301 0.43 -12.77 -40.81
N GLU A 302 -0.65 -12.96 -41.60
CA GLU A 302 -0.85 -12.28 -42.88
C GLU A 302 -1.07 -10.77 -42.69
N ASP A 303 -1.77 -10.38 -41.62
CA ASP A 303 -2.21 -9.01 -41.34
C ASP A 303 -1.50 -8.38 -40.12
N GLY A 304 -0.48 -9.02 -39.54
CA GLY A 304 0.22 -8.52 -38.34
C GLY A 304 0.76 -9.65 -37.45
N LEU A 305 0.73 -9.46 -36.13
CA LEU A 305 1.09 -10.51 -35.17
C LEU A 305 -0.07 -11.51 -35.06
N GLY A 306 0.23 -12.81 -35.16
CA GLY A 306 -0.76 -13.88 -35.19
C GLY A 306 -0.38 -15.09 -34.35
N HIS A 307 0.43 -14.92 -33.31
CA HIS A 307 0.84 -16.01 -32.42
C HIS A 307 0.97 -15.61 -30.94
N VAL A 308 0.95 -16.62 -30.07
CA VAL A 308 1.05 -16.48 -28.60
C VAL A 308 1.55 -17.75 -27.94
N TRP A 309 2.28 -17.60 -26.82
CA TRP A 309 2.57 -18.70 -25.88
C TRP A 309 1.91 -18.46 -24.53
N ILE A 310 1.52 -19.52 -23.84
CA ILE A 310 0.73 -19.47 -22.59
C ILE A 310 1.29 -20.48 -21.58
N ASP A 311 1.40 -20.05 -20.32
CA ASP A 311 1.92 -20.85 -19.21
C ASP A 311 1.29 -20.48 -17.85
N ASP A 312 1.61 -21.24 -16.80
CA ASP A 312 1.31 -20.94 -15.39
C ASP A 312 -0.17 -20.55 -15.10
N LEU A 313 -1.13 -21.36 -15.55
CA LEU A 313 -2.57 -21.12 -15.28
C LEU A 313 -2.93 -21.41 -13.81
N ASP A 314 -3.69 -20.49 -13.19
CA ASP A 314 -4.32 -20.67 -11.89
C ASP A 314 -5.68 -19.94 -11.82
N ILE A 315 -6.62 -20.48 -11.05
CA ILE A 315 -7.91 -19.85 -10.76
C ILE A 315 -8.12 -19.84 -9.24
N LEU A 316 -8.07 -18.65 -8.66
CA LEU A 316 -8.20 -18.43 -7.22
C LEU A 316 -9.67 -18.27 -6.81
N SER A 317 -10.12 -18.96 -5.76
CA SER A 317 -11.44 -18.72 -5.15
C SER A 317 -11.42 -17.54 -4.15
N ALA A 318 -12.50 -16.76 -4.10
CA ALA A 318 -12.65 -15.62 -3.19
C ALA A 318 -12.61 -16.01 -1.70
N SER A 319 -13.19 -17.14 -1.31
CA SER A 319 -13.33 -17.54 0.09
C SER A 319 -12.78 -18.93 0.41
N GLY A 320 -12.25 -19.62 -0.60
CA GLY A 320 -11.61 -20.94 -0.48
C GLY A 320 -10.25 -20.99 -1.18
N GLY A 321 -9.78 -22.21 -1.45
CA GLY A 321 -8.49 -22.41 -2.10
C GLY A 321 -8.47 -22.25 -3.62
N SER A 322 -7.29 -22.29 -4.24
CA SER A 322 -7.14 -22.35 -5.71
C SER A 322 -7.84 -23.59 -6.28
N LEU A 323 -8.49 -23.45 -7.44
CA LEU A 323 -9.13 -24.56 -8.13
C LEU A 323 -8.09 -25.56 -8.65
N THR A 324 -8.38 -26.85 -8.53
CA THR A 324 -7.51 -27.91 -9.04
C THR A 324 -7.71 -28.10 -10.54
N ILE A 325 -6.75 -27.64 -11.34
CA ILE A 325 -6.69 -27.86 -12.78
C ILE A 325 -5.50 -28.77 -13.07
N ARG A 326 -5.73 -29.92 -13.70
CA ARG A 326 -4.66 -30.87 -14.01
C ARG A 326 -3.68 -30.22 -15.01
N ASN A 327 -2.39 -30.35 -14.72
CA ASN A 327 -1.31 -29.92 -15.62
C ASN A 327 -1.42 -28.44 -16.03
N ALA A 328 -1.71 -27.55 -15.08
CA ALA A 328 -1.92 -26.12 -15.33
C ALA A 328 -0.64 -25.34 -15.69
N GLY A 329 0.55 -25.91 -15.44
CA GLY A 329 1.85 -25.46 -15.97
C GLY A 329 2.28 -26.19 -17.24
N PHE A 330 1.42 -27.04 -17.82
CA PHE A 330 1.61 -27.67 -19.12
C PHE A 330 2.88 -28.52 -19.31
N ASP A 331 3.56 -28.96 -18.25
CA ASP A 331 4.82 -29.69 -18.33
C ASP A 331 4.65 -31.22 -18.52
N GLU A 332 3.49 -31.76 -18.12
CA GLU A 332 3.22 -33.20 -18.09
C GLU A 332 2.57 -33.71 -19.40
N GLY A 333 2.95 -34.91 -19.85
CA GLY A 333 2.37 -35.57 -21.04
C GLY A 333 3.41 -36.14 -22.03
N GLY A 334 2.91 -36.79 -23.09
CA GLY A 334 3.73 -37.47 -24.12
C GLY A 334 4.04 -36.58 -25.33
N ASP A 335 3.09 -36.50 -26.27
CA ASP A 335 3.17 -35.67 -27.49
C ASP A 335 2.38 -34.36 -27.36
N ALA A 336 1.45 -34.30 -26.40
CA ALA A 336 0.64 -33.15 -26.05
C ALA A 336 0.52 -33.06 -24.51
N PRO A 337 0.20 -31.88 -23.96
CA PRO A 337 0.01 -31.72 -22.53
C PRO A 337 -1.20 -32.55 -22.05
N ASP A 338 -0.99 -33.33 -20.98
CA ASP A 338 -2.05 -34.13 -20.35
C ASP A 338 -3.25 -33.24 -19.98
N GLY A 339 -4.46 -33.66 -20.33
CA GLY A 339 -5.70 -32.94 -20.04
C GLY A 339 -6.02 -31.77 -20.97
N TRP A 340 -5.15 -31.43 -21.92
CA TRP A 340 -5.32 -30.30 -22.83
C TRP A 340 -5.40 -30.73 -24.29
N VAL A 341 -6.39 -30.22 -25.02
CA VAL A 341 -6.71 -30.64 -26.39
C VAL A 341 -6.56 -29.45 -27.35
N PRO A 342 -5.77 -29.56 -28.42
CA PRO A 342 -5.71 -28.55 -29.47
C PRO A 342 -6.95 -28.67 -30.38
N GLU A 343 -7.58 -27.53 -30.69
CA GLU A 343 -8.78 -27.45 -31.53
C GLU A 343 -8.61 -26.38 -32.62
N ALA A 344 -8.67 -26.80 -33.89
CA ALA A 344 -8.77 -25.90 -35.04
C ALA A 344 -10.24 -25.52 -35.23
N ARG A 345 -10.62 -24.30 -34.82
CA ARG A 345 -11.99 -23.80 -34.90
C ARG A 345 -12.37 -23.38 -36.33
N SER A 346 -11.40 -22.86 -37.06
CA SER A 346 -11.48 -22.56 -38.49
C SER A 346 -10.09 -22.67 -39.13
N GLY A 347 -10.03 -22.97 -40.43
CA GLY A 347 -8.78 -22.99 -41.19
C GLY A 347 -7.79 -24.07 -40.74
N ASN A 348 -6.50 -23.77 -40.90
CA ASN A 348 -5.35 -24.61 -40.55
C ASN A 348 -4.38 -23.89 -39.57
N PRO A 349 -4.83 -23.54 -38.35
CA PRO A 349 -3.98 -22.95 -37.34
C PRO A 349 -2.90 -23.95 -36.89
N VAL A 350 -1.80 -23.43 -36.36
CA VAL A 350 -0.69 -24.21 -35.82
C VAL A 350 -0.77 -24.20 -34.29
N MET A 351 -0.97 -25.37 -33.69
CA MET A 351 -0.89 -25.57 -32.24
C MET A 351 0.30 -26.50 -31.93
N LYS A 352 1.21 -26.03 -31.07
CA LYS A 352 2.42 -26.77 -30.68
C LYS A 352 2.51 -26.84 -29.17
N TRP A 353 3.07 -27.92 -28.66
CA TRP A 353 3.57 -27.98 -27.29
C TRP A 353 5.03 -27.51 -27.28
N GLU A 354 5.24 -26.25 -26.88
CA GLU A 354 6.53 -25.59 -27.02
C GLU A 354 7.52 -26.07 -25.96
N ARG A 355 8.76 -26.32 -26.39
CA ARG A 355 9.86 -26.83 -25.55
C ARG A 355 11.13 -25.98 -25.68
N GLU A 356 11.17 -25.07 -26.64
CA GLU A 356 12.34 -24.27 -26.97
C GLU A 356 12.43 -23.04 -26.06
N TYR A 357 13.58 -22.84 -25.44
CA TYR A 357 13.89 -21.59 -24.73
C TYR A 357 14.17 -20.47 -25.75
N PRO A 358 13.69 -19.22 -25.53
CA PRO A 358 12.96 -18.69 -24.37
C PRO A 358 11.43 -18.77 -24.46
N PHE A 359 10.88 -19.59 -25.37
CA PHE A 359 9.46 -19.67 -25.70
C PHE A 359 8.65 -20.64 -24.81
N CYS A 360 9.26 -21.16 -23.73
CA CYS A 360 8.55 -21.99 -22.76
C CYS A 360 8.84 -21.64 -21.29
N GLY A 361 7.96 -22.06 -20.38
CA GLY A 361 8.17 -22.19 -18.93
C GLY A 361 7.78 -21.00 -18.06
N GLY A 362 7.06 -20.00 -18.59
CA GLY A 362 6.44 -18.88 -17.85
C GLY A 362 7.36 -18.04 -16.95
N GLY A 363 6.82 -16.97 -16.37
CA GLY A 363 7.41 -16.26 -15.20
C GLY A 363 8.84 -15.71 -15.29
N ASP A 364 9.57 -15.68 -14.17
CA ASP A 364 11.03 -15.50 -14.10
C ASP A 364 11.66 -16.89 -13.83
N ARG A 365 12.56 -17.37 -14.69
CA ARG A 365 13.23 -18.67 -14.47
C ARG A 365 14.33 -18.62 -13.42
N LEU A 366 14.92 -17.44 -13.18
CA LEU A 366 15.98 -17.25 -12.19
C LEU A 366 15.42 -17.10 -10.77
N ARG A 367 14.17 -16.66 -10.67
CA ARG A 367 13.40 -16.55 -9.43
C ARG A 367 12.04 -17.19 -9.68
N PRO A 368 11.77 -18.42 -9.22
CA PRO A 368 10.45 -19.02 -9.32
C PRO A 368 9.47 -18.19 -8.49
N GLU A 369 8.96 -17.13 -9.07
CA GLU A 369 7.85 -16.32 -8.59
C GLU A 369 6.65 -16.78 -9.40
N SER A 370 5.63 -17.29 -8.71
CA SER A 370 4.38 -17.67 -9.36
C SER A 370 3.73 -16.43 -10.00
N ALA A 371 3.07 -16.62 -11.15
CA ALA A 371 2.31 -15.54 -11.80
C ALA A 371 1.26 -14.91 -10.87
N ASN A 372 0.84 -15.66 -9.85
CA ASN A 372 0.01 -15.22 -8.75
C ASN A 372 0.74 -15.52 -7.40
N PRO A 373 1.28 -14.51 -6.70
CA PRO A 373 1.91 -14.73 -5.38
C PRO A 373 0.93 -15.13 -4.26
N SER A 374 -0.39 -15.07 -4.48
CA SER A 374 -1.41 -15.67 -3.58
C SER A 374 -1.89 -17.02 -4.10
N SER A 375 -1.26 -17.53 -5.17
CA SER A 375 -1.53 -18.86 -5.69
C SER A 375 -1.12 -19.89 -4.66
N GLN A 376 -2.03 -20.81 -4.44
CA GLN A 376 -1.84 -21.93 -3.52
C GLN A 376 -1.47 -23.20 -4.30
N THR A 377 -1.54 -23.14 -5.63
CA THR A 377 -1.04 -24.11 -6.57
C THR A 377 0.39 -23.73 -6.95
N SER A 378 1.37 -24.33 -6.28
CA SER A 378 2.74 -24.24 -6.78
C SER A 378 2.81 -25.03 -8.09
N ALA A 379 3.15 -24.38 -9.21
CA ALA A 379 3.63 -25.10 -10.38
C ALA A 379 4.89 -25.86 -9.93
N ARG A 380 4.74 -27.15 -9.63
CA ARG A 380 5.82 -28.01 -9.17
C ARG A 380 6.69 -28.33 -10.38
N TYR A 381 7.54 -27.38 -10.77
CA TYR A 381 8.62 -27.67 -11.69
C TYR A 381 9.51 -28.71 -11.04
N ALA A 382 9.51 -29.94 -11.54
CA ALA A 382 10.50 -30.92 -11.13
C ALA A 382 11.89 -30.31 -11.38
N GLU A 383 12.77 -30.35 -10.38
CA GLU A 383 14.12 -29.82 -10.50
C GLU A 383 14.84 -30.53 -11.67
N GLY A 384 15.28 -29.78 -12.68
CA GLY A 384 15.83 -30.32 -13.93
C GLY A 384 14.81 -30.83 -14.96
N GLY A 385 13.51 -30.67 -14.72
CA GLY A 385 12.43 -30.99 -15.65
C GLY A 385 12.40 -30.08 -16.88
N LEU A 386 11.97 -30.64 -18.02
CA LEU A 386 11.74 -29.87 -19.24
C LEU A 386 10.49 -29.04 -19.08
N ARG A 387 10.65 -27.72 -18.97
CA ARG A 387 9.53 -26.78 -18.98
C ARG A 387 8.93 -26.63 -20.37
N ARG A 388 7.60 -26.52 -20.46
CA ARG A 388 6.85 -26.50 -21.72
C ARG A 388 5.68 -25.53 -21.63
N SER A 389 5.19 -25.06 -22.77
CA SER A 389 4.08 -24.10 -22.81
C SER A 389 3.16 -24.39 -23.99
N LEU A 390 1.93 -23.86 -23.94
CA LEU A 390 1.02 -23.92 -25.07
C LEU A 390 1.41 -22.87 -26.11
N TYR A 391 1.42 -23.24 -27.39
CA TYR A 391 1.60 -22.32 -28.52
C TYR A 391 0.39 -22.37 -29.45
N ILE A 392 -0.04 -21.20 -29.93
CA ILE A 392 -1.09 -21.03 -30.94
C ILE A 392 -0.58 -20.03 -31.98
N CYS A 393 -0.73 -20.34 -33.26
CA CYS A 393 -0.49 -19.43 -34.38
C CYS A 393 -1.58 -19.57 -35.45
N ASN A 394 -2.05 -18.43 -35.95
CA ASN A 394 -2.97 -18.33 -37.09
C ASN A 394 -2.20 -17.76 -38.29
N PRO A 395 -1.77 -18.61 -39.25
CA PRO A 395 -1.03 -18.13 -40.41
C PRO A 395 -1.80 -17.14 -41.29
N THR A 396 -3.12 -17.33 -41.43
CA THR A 396 -3.99 -16.53 -42.30
C THR A 396 -5.24 -16.08 -41.58
N ARG A 397 -5.94 -15.09 -42.15
CA ARG A 397 -7.23 -14.58 -41.64
C ARG A 397 -8.38 -15.59 -41.56
N GLN A 398 -8.20 -16.80 -42.09
CA GLN A 398 -9.20 -17.89 -42.04
C GLN A 398 -8.92 -18.86 -40.89
N ASP A 399 -7.77 -18.76 -40.24
CA ASP A 399 -7.32 -19.69 -39.21
C ASP A 399 -7.75 -19.19 -37.84
N GLU A 400 -8.29 -20.09 -37.01
CA GLU A 400 -8.61 -19.81 -35.61
C GLU A 400 -8.22 -21.01 -34.75
N GLY A 401 -7.09 -20.90 -34.06
CA GLY A 401 -6.56 -21.94 -33.18
C GLY A 401 -7.00 -21.78 -31.72
N SER A 402 -7.13 -22.91 -31.03
CA SER A 402 -7.40 -22.91 -29.59
C SER A 402 -6.81 -24.12 -28.86
N TRP A 403 -6.53 -23.94 -27.57
CA TRP A 403 -6.30 -25.03 -26.62
C TRP A 403 -7.46 -25.06 -25.62
N ARG A 404 -8.09 -26.22 -25.46
CA ARG A 404 -9.20 -26.42 -24.52
C ARG A 404 -8.82 -27.43 -23.45
N TYR A 405 -9.19 -27.18 -22.22
CA TYR A 405 -9.14 -28.18 -21.16
C TYR A 405 -10.15 -29.29 -21.46
N GLY A 406 -9.66 -30.51 -21.65
CA GLY A 406 -10.46 -31.67 -22.07
C GLY A 406 -11.39 -32.18 -20.97
N GLU A 407 -11.14 -31.79 -19.72
CA GLU A 407 -11.91 -32.16 -18.54
C GLU A 407 -12.74 -30.95 -18.02
N THR A 408 -13.41 -31.14 -16.88
CA THR A 408 -14.10 -30.09 -16.13
C THR A 408 -13.54 -29.99 -14.72
N PHE A 409 -13.61 -28.81 -14.12
CA PHE A 409 -13.29 -28.59 -12.71
C PHE A 409 -14.52 -28.08 -11.95
N GLU A 410 -14.61 -28.41 -10.66
CA GLU A 410 -15.73 -28.04 -9.78
C GLU A 410 -15.67 -26.55 -9.42
N ILE A 411 -16.85 -25.93 -9.33
CA ILE A 411 -17.03 -24.53 -8.94
C ILE A 411 -18.30 -24.38 -8.09
N GLU A 412 -18.32 -23.32 -7.30
CA GLU A 412 -19.52 -22.92 -6.56
C GLU A 412 -20.36 -21.97 -7.42
N ALA A 413 -21.68 -22.13 -7.39
CA ALA A 413 -22.61 -21.22 -8.06
C ALA A 413 -22.57 -19.84 -7.39
N GLU A 414 -22.63 -18.78 -8.20
CA GLU A 414 -22.68 -17.39 -7.74
C GLU A 414 -21.46 -16.97 -6.88
N ALA A 415 -20.32 -17.64 -7.02
CA ALA A 415 -19.07 -17.35 -6.32
C ALA A 415 -18.07 -16.55 -7.18
N GLY A 416 -17.20 -15.80 -6.51
CA GLY A 416 -16.16 -14.98 -7.13
C GLY A 416 -14.83 -15.74 -7.27
N TYR A 417 -14.15 -15.51 -8.39
CA TYR A 417 -12.87 -16.13 -8.73
C TYR A 417 -11.92 -15.14 -9.42
N THR A 418 -10.62 -15.44 -9.41
CA THR A 418 -9.58 -14.68 -10.11
C THR A 418 -8.75 -15.57 -11.01
N LEU A 419 -8.70 -15.24 -12.29
CA LEU A 419 -7.91 -15.94 -13.30
C LEU A 419 -6.50 -15.34 -13.40
N THR A 420 -5.49 -16.20 -13.32
CA THR A 420 -4.10 -15.82 -13.61
C THR A 420 -3.42 -16.78 -14.57
N PHE A 421 -2.67 -16.23 -15.53
CA PHE A 421 -1.78 -17.01 -16.40
C PHE A 421 -0.62 -16.13 -16.88
N ALA A 422 0.48 -16.76 -17.27
CA ALA A 422 1.58 -16.15 -17.98
C ALA A 422 1.36 -16.27 -19.50
N ALA A 423 1.75 -15.24 -20.25
CA ALA A 423 1.73 -15.28 -21.70
C ALA A 423 2.90 -14.51 -22.29
N LYS A 424 3.38 -15.01 -23.43
CA LYS A 424 4.39 -14.36 -24.26
C LYS A 424 3.74 -13.83 -25.53
N LEU A 425 3.87 -12.53 -25.74
CA LEU A 425 3.44 -11.82 -26.92
C LEU A 425 4.61 -11.02 -27.47
N ASP A 426 5.06 -11.38 -28.68
CA ASP A 426 6.16 -10.73 -29.40
C ASP A 426 5.71 -9.44 -30.11
N GLY A 427 4.86 -8.66 -29.44
CA GLY A 427 4.24 -7.44 -29.94
C GLY A 427 2.86 -7.22 -29.31
N LYS A 428 2.11 -6.27 -29.87
CA LYS A 428 0.71 -6.02 -29.52
C LYS A 428 -0.18 -6.70 -30.56
N LEU A 429 -1.10 -7.53 -30.09
CA LEU A 429 -2.18 -8.08 -30.93
C LEU A 429 -3.21 -6.96 -31.23
N LYS A 430 -4.07 -7.14 -32.23
CA LYS A 430 -5.10 -6.13 -32.57
C LYS A 430 -6.13 -5.99 -31.46
N SER A 431 -6.49 -7.11 -30.86
CA SER A 431 -7.56 -7.31 -29.86
C SER A 431 -7.08 -8.15 -28.68
N GLY A 432 -6.24 -9.17 -28.94
CA GLY A 432 -5.65 -10.02 -27.91
C GLY A 432 -6.12 -11.47 -27.93
N ILE A 433 -5.45 -12.31 -27.15
CA ILE A 433 -5.87 -13.69 -26.92
C ILE A 433 -7.14 -13.71 -26.07
N LYS A 434 -8.13 -14.52 -26.48
CA LYS A 434 -9.40 -14.70 -25.79
C LYS A 434 -9.32 -15.90 -24.86
N THR A 435 -9.53 -15.69 -23.57
CA THR A 435 -9.75 -16.77 -22.59
C THR A 435 -11.24 -16.92 -22.33
N VAL A 436 -11.76 -18.13 -22.47
CA VAL A 436 -13.19 -18.44 -22.29
C VAL A 436 -13.35 -19.49 -21.20
N ILE A 437 -14.15 -19.18 -20.18
CA ILE A 437 -14.57 -20.13 -19.16
C ILE A 437 -16.05 -20.43 -19.39
N ALA A 438 -16.38 -21.67 -19.70
CA ALA A 438 -17.74 -22.14 -19.91
C ALA A 438 -18.28 -22.81 -18.64
N PHE A 439 -19.44 -22.36 -18.16
CA PHE A 439 -20.05 -22.81 -16.91
C PHE A 439 -21.16 -23.82 -17.18
N LEU A 440 -21.15 -24.93 -16.44
CA LEU A 440 -22.01 -26.08 -16.64
C LEU A 440 -22.85 -26.36 -15.39
N ASP A 441 -24.12 -26.75 -15.58
CA ASP A 441 -24.97 -27.26 -14.51
C ASP A 441 -24.67 -28.73 -14.17
N GLU A 442 -25.39 -29.29 -13.18
CA GLU A 442 -25.28 -30.70 -12.77
C GLU A 442 -25.54 -31.66 -13.94
N ALA A 443 -26.42 -31.29 -14.86
CA ALA A 443 -26.73 -32.08 -16.06
C ALA A 443 -25.70 -31.91 -17.19
N GLY A 444 -24.68 -31.06 -16.99
CA GLY A 444 -23.63 -30.78 -17.99
C GLY A 444 -24.06 -29.81 -19.10
N ARG A 445 -25.15 -29.05 -18.89
CA ARG A 445 -25.62 -28.04 -19.85
C ARG A 445 -24.94 -26.71 -19.58
N LEU A 446 -24.61 -25.98 -20.65
CA LEU A 446 -24.08 -24.62 -20.58
C LEU A 446 -25.11 -23.68 -19.92
N VAL A 447 -24.71 -23.00 -18.85
CA VAL A 447 -25.52 -22.02 -18.13
C VAL A 447 -24.96 -20.59 -18.20
N GLY A 448 -23.73 -20.43 -18.69
CA GLY A 448 -23.13 -19.12 -18.97
C GLY A 448 -21.67 -19.23 -19.39
N GLU A 449 -21.07 -18.11 -19.76
CA GLU A 449 -19.67 -18.01 -20.14
C GLU A 449 -19.04 -16.73 -19.57
N PHE A 450 -17.76 -16.79 -19.23
CA PHE A 450 -16.91 -15.64 -18.96
C PHE A 450 -15.85 -15.51 -20.06
N GLU A 451 -15.66 -14.29 -20.57
CA GLU A 451 -14.67 -13.98 -21.60
C GLU A 451 -13.70 -12.89 -21.10
N HIS A 452 -12.40 -13.12 -21.26
CA HIS A 452 -11.36 -12.13 -21.02
C HIS A 452 -10.40 -12.04 -22.22
N ARG A 453 -9.97 -10.82 -22.56
CA ARG A 453 -8.94 -10.58 -23.59
C ARG A 453 -7.64 -10.11 -22.96
N PHE A 454 -6.58 -10.87 -23.21
CA PHE A 454 -5.23 -10.51 -22.80
C PHE A 454 -4.43 -10.00 -23.99
N ASN A 455 -3.86 -8.80 -23.85
CA ASN A 455 -3.07 -8.17 -24.90
C ASN A 455 -1.95 -7.32 -24.30
N ARG A 456 -1.09 -7.92 -23.47
CA ARG A 456 0.07 -7.25 -22.89
C ARG A 456 1.34 -7.69 -23.60
N LYS A 457 2.03 -6.72 -24.20
CA LYS A 457 3.29 -6.91 -24.92
C LYS A 457 4.40 -7.36 -23.97
N SER A 458 5.09 -8.47 -24.28
CA SER A 458 6.13 -9.02 -23.41
C SER A 458 7.41 -8.20 -23.46
N SER A 459 7.95 -7.83 -22.30
CA SER A 459 9.11 -6.93 -22.22
C SER A 459 9.85 -7.15 -20.90
N ILE A 460 11.00 -6.48 -20.71
CA ILE A 460 11.70 -6.49 -19.43
C ILE A 460 11.08 -5.37 -18.56
N PRO A 461 10.35 -5.70 -17.47
CA PRO A 461 9.81 -4.67 -16.60
C PRO A 461 10.94 -3.93 -15.88
N GLY A 462 10.83 -2.60 -15.73
CA GLY A 462 11.84 -1.80 -15.04
C GLY A 462 12.08 -2.28 -13.60
N GLY A 463 11.03 -2.70 -12.90
CA GLY A 463 11.10 -3.29 -11.54
C GLY A 463 12.12 -4.43 -11.40
N ARG A 464 12.44 -5.13 -12.49
CA ARG A 464 13.42 -6.24 -12.50
C ARG A 464 14.81 -5.81 -12.05
N PHE A 465 15.22 -4.57 -12.33
CA PHE A 465 16.55 -4.05 -12.01
C PHE A 465 16.62 -3.27 -10.70
N GLN A 466 15.49 -2.88 -10.10
CA GLN A 466 15.49 -1.94 -8.96
C GLN A 466 16.26 -2.45 -7.75
N LEU A 467 16.07 -3.71 -7.36
CA LEU A 467 16.77 -4.28 -6.20
C LEU A 467 18.27 -4.44 -6.49
N ALA A 468 18.63 -5.00 -7.66
CA ALA A 468 20.02 -5.19 -8.06
C ALA A 468 20.77 -3.85 -8.18
N MET A 469 20.14 -2.81 -8.73
CA MET A 469 20.66 -1.45 -8.78
C MET A 469 21.05 -0.94 -7.40
N GLN A 470 20.19 -1.12 -6.39
CA GLN A 470 20.52 -0.69 -5.03
C GLN A 470 21.71 -1.46 -4.47
N CYS A 471 21.75 -2.78 -4.65
CA CYS A 471 22.85 -3.63 -4.21
C CYS A 471 24.18 -3.27 -4.91
N ASP A 472 24.16 -2.99 -6.22
CA ASP A 472 25.32 -2.51 -6.97
C ASP A 472 25.80 -1.14 -6.45
N ALA A 473 24.88 -0.22 -6.11
CA ALA A 473 25.23 1.08 -5.54
C ALA A 473 25.91 0.95 -4.18
N VAL A 474 25.38 0.06 -3.31
CA VAL A 474 26.01 -0.26 -2.01
C VAL A 474 27.38 -0.88 -2.25
N ARG A 475 27.51 -1.87 -3.15
CA ARG A 475 28.78 -2.50 -3.45
C ARG A 475 29.82 -1.51 -3.96
N TYR A 476 29.45 -0.61 -4.87
CA TYR A 476 30.34 0.47 -5.32
C TYR A 476 30.79 1.33 -4.14
N ALA A 477 29.87 1.77 -3.26
CA ALA A 477 30.23 2.59 -2.11
C ALA A 477 31.22 1.89 -1.15
N MET A 478 31.14 0.57 -1.05
CA MET A 478 32.02 -0.24 -0.20
C MET A 478 33.37 -0.55 -0.85
N THR A 479 33.41 -0.83 -2.15
CA THR A 479 34.60 -1.35 -2.85
C THR A 479 35.32 -0.32 -3.70
N GLY A 480 34.61 0.68 -4.24
CA GLY A 480 35.10 1.61 -5.26
C GLY A 480 35.17 1.01 -6.68
N GLU A 481 34.67 -0.21 -6.89
CA GLU A 481 34.72 -0.89 -8.19
C GLU A 481 33.78 -0.24 -9.22
N ILE A 482 34.38 0.44 -10.21
CA ILE A 482 33.66 1.30 -11.17
C ILE A 482 32.60 0.57 -12.01
N GLU A 483 32.75 -0.75 -12.19
CA GLU A 483 31.78 -1.58 -12.92
C GLU A 483 30.39 -1.47 -12.30
N HIS A 484 30.29 -1.54 -10.97
CA HIS A 484 29.01 -1.46 -10.27
C HIS A 484 28.37 -0.07 -10.42
N ALA A 485 29.15 1.02 -10.40
CA ALA A 485 28.62 2.34 -10.71
C ALA A 485 28.04 2.42 -12.14
N ARG A 486 28.68 1.77 -13.12
CA ARG A 486 28.15 1.70 -14.50
C ARG A 486 26.85 0.90 -14.57
N LYS A 487 26.75 -0.21 -13.83
CA LYS A 487 25.51 -1.00 -13.73
C LYS A 487 24.36 -0.16 -13.18
N VAL A 488 24.61 0.57 -12.09
CA VAL A 488 23.64 1.49 -11.48
C VAL A 488 23.17 2.55 -12.46
N LYS A 489 24.09 3.20 -13.20
CA LYS A 489 23.74 4.19 -14.23
C LYS A 489 22.74 3.62 -15.23
N HIS A 490 23.08 2.49 -15.85
CA HIS A 490 22.23 1.89 -16.89
C HIS A 490 20.89 1.42 -16.32
N ALA A 491 20.88 0.85 -15.12
CA ALA A 491 19.65 0.48 -14.44
C ALA A 491 18.74 1.70 -14.16
N ILE A 492 19.27 2.81 -13.64
CA ILE A 492 18.51 4.05 -13.40
C ILE A 492 17.86 4.55 -14.70
N LEU A 493 18.65 4.63 -15.79
CA LEU A 493 18.16 5.08 -17.09
C LEU A 493 17.03 4.19 -17.61
N TYR A 494 17.18 2.86 -17.49
CA TYR A 494 16.17 1.89 -17.92
C TYR A 494 14.89 1.97 -17.09
N ILE A 495 15.03 1.98 -15.76
CA ILE A 495 13.92 2.00 -14.81
C ILE A 495 13.06 3.24 -15.02
N LEU A 496 13.69 4.42 -15.14
CA LEU A 496 12.98 5.66 -15.38
C LEU A 496 12.33 5.70 -16.77
N HIS A 497 13.00 5.16 -17.80
CA HIS A 497 12.43 5.03 -19.14
C HIS A 497 11.14 4.19 -19.15
N ASP A 498 11.16 3.00 -18.55
CA ASP A 498 9.98 2.11 -18.47
C ASP A 498 8.87 2.77 -17.64
N PHE A 499 9.21 3.36 -16.50
CA PHE A 499 8.21 3.98 -15.62
C PHE A 499 7.54 5.21 -16.25
N CYS A 500 8.31 6.06 -16.95
CA CYS A 500 7.75 7.24 -17.60
C CYS A 500 6.69 6.92 -18.67
N GLN A 501 6.74 5.75 -19.30
CA GLN A 501 5.69 5.30 -20.21
C GLN A 501 4.36 5.04 -19.48
N GLY A 502 4.42 4.39 -18.32
CA GLY A 502 3.24 4.18 -17.47
C GLY A 502 2.71 5.48 -16.87
N ALA A 503 3.59 6.37 -16.44
CA ALA A 503 3.23 7.71 -15.97
C ALA A 503 2.55 8.55 -17.08
N GLU A 504 3.04 8.47 -18.32
CA GLU A 504 2.39 9.10 -19.48
C GLU A 504 0.97 8.58 -19.66
N HIS A 505 0.78 7.26 -19.63
CA HIS A 505 -0.55 6.66 -19.79
C HIS A 505 -1.53 7.15 -18.72
N TRP A 506 -1.10 7.23 -17.46
CA TRP A 506 -1.89 7.83 -16.38
C TRP A 506 -2.25 9.29 -16.67
N MET A 507 -1.27 10.12 -17.01
CA MET A 507 -1.50 11.55 -17.28
C MET A 507 -2.36 11.79 -18.53
N ALA A 508 -2.33 10.88 -19.51
CA ALA A 508 -3.07 11.01 -20.76
C ALA A 508 -4.49 10.42 -20.69
N THR A 509 -4.69 9.35 -19.93
CA THR A 509 -5.95 8.56 -19.96
C THR A 509 -6.66 8.45 -18.63
N ASN A 510 -5.96 8.73 -17.51
CA ASN A 510 -6.42 8.47 -16.16
C ASN A 510 -6.81 6.99 -15.92
N LEU A 511 -6.10 6.08 -16.59
CA LEU A 511 -6.27 4.64 -16.42
C LEU A 511 -4.96 4.00 -15.99
N ARG A 512 -5.08 2.83 -15.33
CA ARG A 512 -3.96 1.94 -15.05
C ARG A 512 -3.44 1.35 -16.37
N PRO A 513 -2.14 1.46 -16.67
CA PRO A 513 -1.55 0.82 -17.85
C PRO A 513 -1.82 -0.69 -17.82
N GLU A 514 -2.64 -1.17 -18.76
CA GLU A 514 -3.05 -2.58 -18.85
C GLU A 514 -3.59 -3.14 -17.51
N GLY A 515 -4.28 -2.31 -16.74
CA GLY A 515 -4.82 -2.66 -15.42
C GLY A 515 -3.77 -2.83 -14.31
N SER A 516 -2.47 -2.63 -14.60
CA SER A 516 -1.38 -2.80 -13.62
C SER A 516 -1.23 -1.58 -12.71
N ASP A 517 -1.01 -1.84 -11.42
CA ASP A 517 -0.69 -0.80 -10.43
C ASP A 517 0.82 -0.54 -10.33
N SER A 518 1.68 -1.31 -11.01
CA SER A 518 3.15 -1.15 -10.96
C SER A 518 3.67 0.22 -11.44
N TYR A 519 2.81 1.00 -12.10
CA TYR A 519 3.10 2.36 -12.58
C TYR A 519 2.33 3.44 -11.82
N GLY A 520 1.74 3.11 -10.66
CA GLY A 520 0.98 4.02 -9.81
C GLY A 520 1.84 5.06 -9.09
N ALA A 521 1.18 6.04 -8.47
CA ALA A 521 1.84 7.17 -7.81
C ALA A 521 2.74 6.73 -6.64
N VAL A 522 2.28 5.76 -5.84
CA VAL A 522 3.04 5.15 -4.74
C VAL A 522 4.35 4.56 -5.26
N GLN A 523 4.26 3.69 -6.28
CA GLN A 523 5.40 3.01 -6.86
C GLN A 523 6.40 4.00 -7.48
N GLY A 524 5.91 5.08 -8.09
CA GLY A 524 6.75 6.15 -8.64
C GLY A 524 7.57 6.87 -7.56
N GLY A 525 6.95 7.20 -6.42
CA GLY A 525 7.63 7.82 -5.29
C GLY A 525 8.70 6.91 -4.66
N ARG A 526 8.39 5.63 -4.52
CA ARG A 526 9.32 4.60 -4.00
C ARG A 526 10.50 4.35 -4.92
N LEU A 527 10.23 4.26 -6.23
CA LEU A 527 11.25 4.16 -7.27
C LEU A 527 12.17 5.38 -7.26
N LEU A 528 11.62 6.59 -7.21
CA LEU A 528 12.44 7.80 -7.11
C LEU A 528 13.30 7.81 -5.86
N SER A 529 12.77 7.33 -4.73
CA SER A 529 13.52 7.22 -3.48
C SER A 529 14.72 6.29 -3.65
N SER A 530 14.53 5.07 -4.18
CA SER A 530 15.62 4.11 -4.36
C SER A 530 16.63 4.56 -5.42
N ALA A 531 16.18 5.21 -6.50
CA ALA A 531 17.04 5.81 -7.51
C ALA A 531 17.87 6.98 -6.95
N ALA A 532 17.28 7.85 -6.13
CA ALA A 532 17.98 8.99 -5.51
C ALA A 532 19.10 8.51 -4.58
N VAL A 533 18.81 7.54 -3.71
CA VAL A 533 19.82 6.96 -2.81
C VAL A 533 20.93 6.28 -3.60
N SER A 534 20.58 5.46 -4.59
CA SER A 534 21.56 4.75 -5.43
C SER A 534 22.45 5.71 -6.21
N TYR A 535 21.87 6.74 -6.83
CA TYR A 535 22.61 7.79 -7.52
C TYR A 535 23.56 8.53 -6.58
N SER A 536 23.12 8.88 -5.37
CA SER A 536 23.95 9.59 -4.40
C SER A 536 25.22 8.83 -4.01
N LEU A 537 25.16 7.49 -3.98
CA LEU A 537 26.31 6.63 -3.69
C LEU A 537 27.30 6.57 -4.85
N ILE A 538 26.83 6.63 -6.10
CA ILE A 538 27.68 6.52 -7.30
C ILE A 538 28.09 7.86 -7.91
N ARG A 539 27.57 8.99 -7.42
CA ARG A 539 27.75 10.32 -8.03
C ARG A 539 29.20 10.66 -8.33
N GLN A 540 30.13 10.36 -7.41
CA GLN A 540 31.56 10.64 -7.57
C GLN A 540 32.26 9.76 -8.61
N ALA A 541 31.63 8.68 -9.05
CA ALA A 541 32.15 7.80 -10.09
C ALA A 541 32.20 8.47 -11.47
N ASP A 542 31.41 9.53 -11.66
CA ASP A 542 31.30 10.32 -12.89
C ASP A 542 31.09 9.46 -14.15
N VAL A 543 30.21 8.46 -14.04
CA VAL A 543 29.97 7.46 -15.09
C VAL A 543 28.97 7.90 -16.17
N PHE A 544 28.30 9.04 -15.99
CA PHE A 544 27.35 9.61 -16.95
C PHE A 544 28.08 10.54 -17.92
N SER A 545 27.94 10.30 -19.22
CA SER A 545 28.31 11.30 -20.23
C SER A 545 27.38 12.53 -20.14
N GLY A 546 27.76 13.66 -20.75
CA GLY A 546 26.89 14.85 -20.79
C GLY A 546 25.53 14.58 -21.46
N GLU A 547 25.50 13.74 -22.49
CA GLU A 547 24.25 13.33 -23.15
C GLU A 547 23.39 12.42 -22.26
N GLU A 548 24.02 11.42 -21.62
CA GLU A 548 23.33 10.52 -20.68
C GLU A 548 22.79 11.29 -19.48
N LYS A 549 23.55 12.27 -18.97
CA LYS A 549 23.14 13.15 -17.88
C LYS A 549 21.93 14.02 -18.26
N ASN A 550 21.93 14.58 -19.47
CA ASN A 550 20.78 15.31 -20.00
C ASN A 550 19.55 14.40 -20.16
N ARG A 551 19.72 13.17 -20.68
CA ARG A 551 18.63 12.19 -20.77
C ARG A 551 18.07 11.84 -19.38
N PHE A 552 18.94 11.59 -18.41
CA PHE A 552 18.56 11.36 -17.02
C PHE A 552 17.75 12.53 -16.45
N TYR A 553 18.18 13.78 -16.66
CA TYR A 553 17.46 14.96 -16.16
C TYR A 553 16.11 15.14 -16.78
N ARG A 554 15.98 14.86 -18.08
CA ARG A 554 14.67 14.93 -18.75
C ARG A 554 13.72 13.83 -18.28
N LEU A 555 14.22 12.62 -18.01
CA LEU A 555 13.43 11.54 -17.42
C LEU A 555 12.94 11.92 -16.02
N VAL A 556 13.83 12.48 -15.18
CA VAL A 556 13.47 12.97 -13.85
C VAL A 556 12.45 14.11 -13.94
N ASP A 557 12.65 15.10 -14.81
CA ASP A 557 11.68 16.21 -15.00
C ASP A 557 10.29 15.69 -15.39
N TYR A 558 10.23 14.76 -16.35
CA TYR A 558 8.96 14.17 -16.78
C TYR A 558 8.27 13.43 -15.63
N LEU A 559 9.02 12.64 -14.85
CA LEU A 559 8.48 11.93 -13.69
C LEU A 559 8.06 12.89 -12.56
N LEU A 560 8.81 13.97 -12.34
CA LEU A 560 8.43 15.00 -11.35
C LEU A 560 7.09 15.65 -11.67
N ARG A 561 6.74 15.84 -12.96
CA ARG A 561 5.41 16.35 -13.37
C ARG A 561 4.26 15.39 -13.04
N TYR A 562 4.56 14.11 -12.84
CA TYR A 562 3.62 13.10 -12.36
C TYR A 562 3.60 13.02 -10.81
N MET A 563 4.72 13.32 -10.16
CA MET A 563 4.89 13.24 -8.70
C MET A 563 4.48 14.51 -7.94
N LEU A 564 4.71 15.69 -8.52
CA LEU A 564 4.49 16.99 -7.88
C LEU A 564 4.35 18.10 -8.94
N ASP A 565 4.36 19.36 -8.51
CA ASP A 565 4.46 20.53 -9.40
C ASP A 565 5.22 21.69 -8.73
N LEU A 566 5.42 22.77 -9.50
CA LEU A 566 6.18 23.96 -9.11
C LEU A 566 5.36 25.05 -8.40
N ARG A 567 4.06 24.84 -8.10
CA ARG A 567 3.30 25.80 -7.29
C ARG A 567 3.89 25.83 -5.89
N ASP A 568 4.23 27.02 -5.40
CA ASP A 568 4.97 27.16 -4.14
C ASP A 568 4.06 26.87 -2.93
N ARG A 569 4.15 25.63 -2.42
CA ARG A 569 3.36 25.15 -1.27
C ARG A 569 3.82 25.76 0.03
N THR A 570 5.02 26.33 0.06
CA THR A 570 5.53 26.99 1.26
C THR A 570 4.82 28.31 1.55
N GLU A 571 4.08 28.86 0.59
CA GLU A 571 3.21 30.02 0.76
C GLU A 571 1.83 29.66 1.35
N TRP A 572 1.51 28.37 1.48
CA TRP A 572 0.22 27.88 1.97
C TRP A 572 0.27 27.54 3.47
N THR A 573 -0.89 27.49 4.14
CA THR A 573 -0.95 26.92 5.49
C THR A 573 -0.67 25.41 5.45
N PRO A 574 -0.25 24.79 6.57
CA PRO A 574 -0.09 23.33 6.63
C PRO A 574 -1.34 22.57 6.14
N ASP A 575 -2.54 23.00 6.56
CA ASP A 575 -3.82 22.41 6.11
C ASP A 575 -3.97 22.47 4.59
N GLN A 576 -3.69 23.63 3.98
CA GLN A 576 -3.78 23.81 2.53
C GLN A 576 -2.73 22.99 1.77
N ALA A 577 -1.52 22.86 2.32
CA ALA A 577 -0.43 22.10 1.72
C ALA A 577 -0.74 20.59 1.65
N GLN A 578 -1.35 20.05 2.70
CA GLN A 578 -1.67 18.61 2.77
C GLN A 578 -3.10 18.28 2.35
N ALA A 579 -3.99 19.26 2.14
CA ALA A 579 -5.38 19.00 1.76
C ALA A 579 -5.52 17.97 0.62
N GLY A 580 -6.34 16.93 0.88
CA GLY A 580 -6.59 15.84 -0.06
C GLY A 580 -5.45 14.82 -0.20
N CYS A 581 -4.35 14.96 0.56
CA CYS A 581 -3.25 14.01 0.56
C CYS A 581 -3.62 12.71 1.29
N THR A 582 -3.11 11.61 0.75
CA THR A 582 -3.16 10.26 1.31
C THR A 582 -1.73 9.71 1.40
N ASN A 583 -1.58 8.45 1.77
CA ASN A 583 -0.29 7.74 1.70
C ASN A 583 0.38 7.81 0.31
N TRP A 584 -0.37 7.96 -0.79
CA TRP A 584 0.20 8.14 -2.14
C TRP A 584 1.10 9.37 -2.21
N GLN A 585 0.61 10.49 -1.69
CA GLN A 585 1.32 11.76 -1.69
C GLN A 585 2.53 11.74 -0.75
N THR A 586 2.48 10.94 0.32
CA THR A 586 3.63 10.72 1.20
C THR A 586 4.80 10.09 0.42
N ASP A 587 4.55 8.99 -0.32
CA ASP A 587 5.58 8.36 -1.15
C ASP A 587 6.04 9.28 -2.31
N MET A 588 5.11 9.96 -3.01
CA MET A 588 5.42 10.89 -4.11
C MET A 588 6.31 12.05 -3.66
N CYS A 589 5.99 12.69 -2.54
CA CYS A 589 6.75 13.81 -2.01
C CYS A 589 8.10 13.35 -1.46
N ALA A 590 8.17 12.20 -0.78
CA ALA A 590 9.43 11.67 -0.28
C ALA A 590 10.40 11.36 -1.44
N GLY A 591 9.92 10.71 -2.51
CA GLY A 591 10.72 10.46 -3.71
C GLY A 591 11.21 11.75 -4.38
N THR A 592 10.33 12.76 -4.48
CA THR A 592 10.67 14.08 -5.02
C THR A 592 11.76 14.76 -4.18
N GLY A 593 11.58 14.82 -2.86
CA GLY A 593 12.54 15.47 -1.95
C GLY A 593 13.91 14.79 -1.94
N LEU A 594 13.94 13.44 -1.87
CA LEU A 594 15.19 12.67 -1.93
C LEU A 594 15.94 12.90 -3.24
N MET A 595 15.25 12.88 -4.38
CA MET A 595 15.87 13.14 -5.68
C MET A 595 16.43 14.56 -5.78
N MET A 596 15.73 15.57 -5.27
CA MET A 596 16.19 16.96 -5.29
C MET A 596 17.35 17.23 -4.32
N MET A 597 17.46 16.46 -3.24
CA MET A 597 18.67 16.46 -2.42
C MET A 597 19.84 15.78 -3.14
N ALA A 598 19.61 14.75 -3.95
CA ALA A 598 20.67 14.02 -4.65
C ALA A 598 21.24 14.76 -5.88
N LEU A 599 20.48 15.67 -6.51
CA LEU A 599 20.83 16.35 -7.76
C LEU A 599 21.13 17.85 -7.55
N PRO A 600 22.39 18.21 -7.23
CA PRO A 600 22.70 19.57 -6.80
C PRO A 600 22.58 20.65 -7.90
N ASP A 601 22.63 20.24 -9.16
CA ASP A 601 22.59 21.08 -10.36
C ASP A 601 21.26 20.96 -11.12
N PHE A 602 20.24 20.33 -10.53
CA PHE A 602 18.94 20.18 -11.19
C PHE A 602 18.15 21.50 -11.25
N PRO A 603 17.49 21.84 -12.39
CA PRO A 603 16.70 23.05 -12.52
C PRO A 603 15.61 23.17 -11.45
N ASN A 604 15.50 24.34 -10.82
CA ASN A 604 14.49 24.64 -9.80
C ASN A 604 14.49 23.68 -8.59
N ARG A 605 15.59 22.96 -8.32
CA ARG A 605 15.65 21.92 -7.27
C ARG A 605 15.08 22.34 -5.91
N HIS A 606 15.33 23.57 -5.48
CA HIS A 606 14.86 24.06 -4.18
C HIS A 606 13.32 24.18 -4.16
N ALA A 607 12.70 24.61 -5.26
CA ALA A 607 11.24 24.70 -5.33
C ALA A 607 10.59 23.32 -5.18
N TRP A 608 11.09 22.32 -5.91
CA TRP A 608 10.64 20.94 -5.80
C TRP A 608 10.85 20.37 -4.40
N LEU A 609 12.05 20.54 -3.83
CA LEU A 609 12.41 20.06 -2.49
C LEU A 609 11.52 20.66 -1.40
N TYR A 610 11.37 22.00 -1.37
CA TYR A 610 10.58 22.64 -0.34
C TYR A 610 9.08 22.42 -0.50
N ASN A 611 8.60 22.22 -1.72
CA ASN A 611 7.21 21.79 -1.95
C ASN A 611 6.96 20.40 -1.34
N ALA A 612 7.86 19.45 -1.57
CA ALA A 612 7.77 18.12 -0.95
C ALA A 612 7.84 18.20 0.58
N ASN A 613 8.79 18.96 1.14
CA ASN A 613 8.91 19.15 2.59
C ASN A 613 7.64 19.73 3.21
N ALA A 614 7.01 20.72 2.56
CA ALA A 614 5.81 21.35 3.07
C ALA A 614 4.65 20.36 3.21
N VAL A 615 4.46 19.46 2.23
CA VAL A 615 3.42 18.43 2.29
C VAL A 615 3.75 17.40 3.38
N LEU A 616 4.96 16.84 3.37
CA LEU A 616 5.35 15.78 4.30
C LEU A 616 5.31 16.24 5.76
N LYS A 617 5.84 17.44 6.05
CA LYS A 617 5.82 18.01 7.40
C LYS A 617 4.39 18.26 7.86
N ALA A 618 3.55 18.83 6.99
CA ALA A 618 2.14 19.05 7.31
C ALA A 618 1.37 17.73 7.57
N GLN A 619 1.63 16.66 6.82
CA GLN A 619 1.05 15.35 7.10
C GLN A 619 1.49 14.80 8.47
N LEU A 620 2.78 14.94 8.84
CA LEU A 620 3.26 14.52 10.16
C LEU A 620 2.61 15.31 11.31
N GLU A 621 2.39 16.60 11.11
CA GLU A 621 1.84 17.49 12.15
C GLU A 621 0.32 17.39 12.29
N LEU A 622 -0.40 17.13 11.19
CA LEU A 622 -1.86 17.20 11.14
C LEU A 622 -2.55 15.83 11.06
N ASN A 623 -1.88 14.81 10.51
CA ASN A 623 -2.52 13.50 10.28
C ASN A 623 -2.07 12.45 11.29
N VAL A 624 -0.91 12.58 11.93
CA VAL A 624 -0.56 11.69 13.04
C VAL A 624 -1.50 11.97 14.21
N ASN A 625 -2.25 10.95 14.62
CA ASN A 625 -3.27 11.08 15.64
C ASN A 625 -2.66 11.49 17.00
N PRO A 626 -3.46 12.10 17.90
CA PRO A 626 -3.02 12.43 19.26
C PRO A 626 -2.47 11.22 20.03
N ASP A 627 -3.03 10.03 19.82
CA ASP A 627 -2.55 8.77 20.38
C ASP A 627 -1.28 8.20 19.72
N SER A 628 -0.69 8.94 18.77
CA SER A 628 0.51 8.60 17.99
C SER A 628 0.33 7.50 16.94
N SER A 629 -0.90 7.05 16.71
CA SER A 629 -1.22 6.19 15.57
C SER A 629 -1.23 6.97 14.25
N TRP A 630 -1.14 6.23 13.15
CA TRP A 630 -1.42 6.76 11.82
C TRP A 630 -2.88 6.45 11.51
N PRO A 631 -3.66 7.33 10.83
CA PRO A 631 -5.11 7.17 10.63
C PRO A 631 -5.46 6.09 9.58
N GLU A 632 -4.59 5.11 9.38
CA GLU A 632 -4.80 3.91 8.58
C GLU A 632 -4.48 2.65 9.41
N SER A 633 -4.70 1.46 8.85
CA SER A 633 -4.42 0.20 9.56
C SER A 633 -2.97 0.09 10.08
N ILE A 634 -2.72 -0.82 11.04
CA ILE A 634 -1.39 -0.98 11.66
C ILE A 634 -0.29 -1.25 10.62
N ARG A 635 -0.58 -2.02 9.57
CA ARG A 635 0.36 -2.23 8.46
C ARG A 635 0.80 -0.90 7.83
N TYR A 636 -0.16 0.00 7.58
CA TYR A 636 0.09 1.30 6.96
C TYR A 636 0.70 2.30 7.95
N HIS A 637 0.49 2.15 9.26
CA HIS A 637 1.29 2.84 10.26
C HIS A 637 2.78 2.53 10.09
N HIS A 638 3.16 1.25 9.98
CA HIS A 638 4.57 0.87 9.75
C HIS A 638 5.09 1.34 8.39
N ALA A 639 4.27 1.29 7.33
CA ALA A 639 4.66 1.78 6.01
C ALA A 639 4.93 3.30 6.01
N ALA A 640 4.04 4.09 6.64
CA ALA A 640 4.21 5.53 6.80
C ALA A 640 5.41 5.86 7.69
N LEU A 641 5.55 5.18 8.84
CA LEU A 641 6.66 5.34 9.77
C LEU A 641 8.01 5.12 9.07
N GLU A 642 8.15 4.02 8.32
CA GLU A 642 9.38 3.73 7.58
C GLU A 642 9.72 4.86 6.59
N ARG A 643 8.72 5.32 5.82
CA ARG A 643 8.94 6.35 4.80
C ARG A 643 9.32 7.70 5.43
N PHE A 644 8.61 8.13 6.47
CA PHE A 644 8.92 9.37 7.18
C PHE A 644 10.24 9.30 7.92
N ALA A 645 10.56 8.18 8.59
CA ALA A 645 11.82 8.03 9.32
C ALA A 645 13.03 8.03 8.37
N GLY A 646 12.93 7.35 7.22
CA GLY A 646 13.98 7.36 6.20
C GLY A 646 14.20 8.76 5.63
N TYR A 647 13.10 9.45 5.29
CA TYR A 647 13.15 10.83 4.82
C TYR A 647 13.75 11.79 5.87
N ALA A 648 13.28 11.72 7.12
CA ALA A 648 13.75 12.55 8.22
C ALA A 648 15.25 12.37 8.51
N LYS A 649 15.75 11.14 8.42
CA LYS A 649 17.19 10.85 8.60
C LYS A 649 18.03 11.53 7.52
N VAL A 650 17.61 11.43 6.26
CA VAL A 650 18.27 12.12 5.13
C VAL A 650 18.15 13.64 5.28
N LEU A 651 16.97 14.14 5.67
CA LEU A 651 16.72 15.55 5.85
C LEU A 651 17.62 16.16 6.93
N HIS A 652 17.79 15.46 8.06
CA HIS A 652 18.73 15.89 9.10
C HIS A 652 20.16 15.89 8.55
N HIS A 653 20.59 14.83 7.87
CA HIS A 653 21.94 14.75 7.32
C HIS A 653 22.23 15.85 6.29
N VAL A 654 21.30 16.11 5.37
CA VAL A 654 21.51 17.00 4.21
C VAL A 654 21.14 18.45 4.52
N MET A 655 20.06 18.70 5.27
CA MET A 655 19.51 20.04 5.51
C MET A 655 19.69 20.53 6.95
N GLY A 656 20.12 19.67 7.88
CA GLY A 656 20.24 19.99 9.31
C GLY A 656 18.89 20.11 10.04
N GLU A 657 17.79 19.64 9.44
CA GLU A 657 16.46 19.66 10.05
C GLU A 657 16.13 18.32 10.71
N ASN A 658 15.92 18.30 12.02
CA ASN A 658 15.70 17.08 12.79
C ASN A 658 14.21 16.81 13.07
N TRP A 659 13.51 16.14 12.13
CA TRP A 659 12.08 15.86 12.30
C TRP A 659 11.76 14.83 13.38
N PHE A 660 12.72 14.04 13.85
CA PHE A 660 12.49 13.21 15.03
C PHE A 660 12.20 14.06 16.28
N GLU A 661 12.77 15.27 16.37
CA GLU A 661 12.61 16.20 17.49
C GLU A 661 11.47 17.20 17.26
N THR A 662 11.34 17.71 16.03
CA THR A 662 10.42 18.82 15.74
C THR A 662 9.03 18.37 15.29
N THR A 663 8.76 17.07 15.18
CA THR A 663 7.46 16.55 14.75
C THR A 663 7.00 15.36 15.63
N PRO A 664 5.75 14.89 15.49
CA PRO A 664 5.26 13.68 16.17
C PRO A 664 5.98 12.37 15.82
N LEU A 665 6.86 12.34 14.81
CA LEU A 665 7.45 11.13 14.23
C LEU A 665 8.04 10.16 15.28
N ALA A 666 8.78 10.64 16.27
CA ALA A 666 9.38 9.77 17.29
C ALA A 666 8.33 8.98 18.09
N ARG A 667 7.15 9.57 18.36
CA ARG A 667 6.11 8.93 19.16
C ARG A 667 5.42 7.77 18.45
N MET A 668 5.45 7.74 17.11
CA MET A 668 4.89 6.65 16.31
C MET A 668 5.57 5.30 16.62
N PHE A 669 6.87 5.28 16.93
CA PHE A 669 7.55 4.06 17.39
C PHE A 669 6.95 3.50 18.68
N GLY A 670 6.47 4.38 19.58
CA GLY A 670 5.82 4.01 20.83
C GLY A 670 4.50 3.25 20.61
N PHE A 671 3.67 3.73 19.68
CA PHE A 671 2.42 3.05 19.29
C PHE A 671 2.70 1.59 18.86
N SER A 672 3.66 1.39 17.97
CA SER A 672 4.03 0.06 17.45
C SER A 672 4.43 -0.92 18.56
N ILE A 673 5.10 -0.45 19.63
CA ILE A 673 5.51 -1.29 20.77
C ILE A 673 4.30 -1.76 21.58
N GLU A 674 3.32 -0.88 21.80
CA GLU A 674 2.13 -1.18 22.63
C GLU A 674 1.21 -2.21 21.97
N MET A 675 1.20 -2.26 20.64
CA MET A 675 0.39 -3.17 19.83
C MET A 675 0.92 -4.61 19.81
N GLN A 676 2.11 -4.91 20.34
CA GLN A 676 2.74 -6.21 20.07
C GLN A 676 1.91 -7.41 20.57
N THR A 677 1.72 -8.41 19.70
CA THR A 677 1.06 -9.69 20.03
C THR A 677 2.05 -10.66 20.70
N PRO A 678 1.57 -11.69 21.42
CA PRO A 678 2.43 -12.75 21.93
C PRO A 678 3.12 -13.52 20.80
N GLY A 679 4.38 -13.91 21.01
CA GLY A 679 5.10 -14.79 20.11
C GLY A 679 4.82 -16.28 20.39
N TYR A 680 4.73 -17.09 19.34
CA TYR A 680 4.37 -18.52 19.44
C TYR A 680 5.02 -19.38 18.36
N ASP A 681 4.83 -20.69 18.46
CA ASP A 681 5.62 -21.70 17.76
C ASP A 681 5.62 -21.54 16.23
N PHE A 682 4.49 -21.17 15.61
CA PHE A 682 4.41 -20.98 14.14
C PHE A 682 5.42 -19.92 13.65
N PHE A 683 5.58 -18.84 14.41
CA PHE A 683 6.56 -17.79 14.12
C PHE A 683 7.86 -17.96 14.92
N SER A 684 8.14 -19.16 15.43
CA SER A 684 9.35 -19.46 16.21
C SER A 684 9.50 -18.58 17.47
N GLY A 685 8.38 -18.28 18.13
CA GLY A 685 8.34 -17.47 19.36
C GLY A 685 8.46 -15.96 19.14
N ARG A 686 8.40 -15.48 17.89
CA ARG A 686 8.53 -14.05 17.56
C ARG A 686 7.22 -13.30 17.70
N VAL A 687 7.27 -12.09 18.26
CA VAL A 687 6.12 -11.18 18.38
C VAL A 687 5.76 -10.57 17.03
N GLY A 688 4.49 -10.17 16.87
CA GLY A 688 3.98 -9.40 15.72
C GLY A 688 3.02 -8.31 16.18
N THR A 689 2.05 -7.97 15.33
CA THR A 689 0.99 -6.97 15.61
C THR A 689 -0.39 -7.54 15.22
N PRO A 690 -1.50 -7.09 15.87
CA PRO A 690 -2.84 -7.66 15.63
C PRO A 690 -3.32 -7.33 14.21
N PRO A 691 -3.85 -8.29 13.44
CA PRO A 691 -4.13 -8.13 12.01
C PRO A 691 -5.46 -7.42 11.71
N PHE A 692 -5.72 -6.27 12.35
CA PHE A 692 -6.91 -5.46 12.05
C PHE A 692 -6.74 -4.63 10.77
N GLY A 693 -7.81 -4.53 9.97
CA GLY A 693 -7.79 -3.89 8.66
C GLY A 693 -6.89 -4.62 7.67
N ASP A 694 -6.37 -3.88 6.67
CA ASP A 694 -5.46 -4.44 5.68
C ASP A 694 -4.10 -4.80 6.30
N HIS A 695 -4.04 -5.94 6.97
CA HIS A 695 -2.86 -6.45 7.65
C HIS A 695 -2.86 -7.98 7.63
N ALA A 696 -1.70 -8.57 7.90
CA ALA A 696 -1.54 -10.00 8.06
C ALA A 696 -0.70 -10.24 9.31
N LEU A 697 -1.08 -11.23 10.13
CA LEU A 697 -0.31 -11.54 11.32
C LEU A 697 1.09 -12.03 10.91
N GLY A 698 2.12 -11.34 11.37
CA GLY A 698 3.52 -11.61 11.02
C GLY A 698 4.36 -12.08 12.19
N GLY A 699 5.52 -12.65 11.88
CA GLY A 699 6.57 -12.99 12.85
C GLY A 699 7.54 -11.85 13.14
N GLY A 700 7.04 -10.61 13.18
CA GLY A 700 7.79 -9.42 13.61
C GLY A 700 8.52 -8.64 12.53
N GLY A 701 8.36 -8.98 11.25
CA GLY A 701 9.01 -8.27 10.14
C GLY A 701 8.74 -6.75 10.11
N GLU A 702 7.59 -6.32 10.61
CA GLU A 702 7.18 -4.92 10.76
C GLU A 702 8.11 -4.08 11.67
N PHE A 703 8.85 -4.74 12.58
CA PHE A 703 9.82 -4.09 13.47
C PHE A 703 11.23 -3.97 12.84
N GLY A 704 11.40 -4.35 11.58
CA GLY A 704 12.71 -4.34 10.89
C GLY A 704 13.33 -2.95 10.72
N SER A 705 12.55 -1.87 10.85
CA SER A 705 13.03 -0.49 10.79
C SER A 705 13.61 0.03 12.11
N PHE A 706 13.23 -0.58 13.25
CA PHE A 706 13.65 -0.13 14.58
C PHE A 706 15.17 -0.01 14.75
N PRO A 707 16.00 -1.01 14.40
CA PRO A 707 17.45 -0.94 14.63
C PRO A 707 18.15 0.16 13.80
N VAL A 708 17.53 0.64 12.71
CA VAL A 708 18.07 1.70 11.85
C VAL A 708 17.92 3.09 12.50
N TYR A 709 16.81 3.30 13.20
CA TYR A 709 16.45 4.59 13.80
C TYR A 709 16.70 4.67 15.30
N MET A 710 17.03 3.55 15.94
CA MET A 710 17.27 3.44 17.38
C MET A 710 18.26 4.47 17.91
N GLY A 711 19.33 4.77 17.17
CA GLY A 711 20.31 5.79 17.56
C GLY A 711 19.78 7.22 17.54
N GLU A 712 18.88 7.55 16.61
CA GLU A 712 18.22 8.85 16.59
C GLU A 712 17.28 8.98 17.78
N ILE A 713 16.49 7.94 18.05
CA ILE A 713 15.57 7.90 19.19
C ILE A 713 16.34 7.91 20.50
N ALA A 714 17.45 7.19 20.64
CA ALA A 714 18.23 7.13 21.89
C ALA A 714 18.80 8.49 22.32
N ARG A 715 19.04 9.42 21.38
CA ARG A 715 19.48 10.79 21.70
C ARG A 715 18.34 11.67 22.21
N LEU A 716 17.11 11.38 21.81
CA LEU A 716 15.90 12.13 22.16
C LEU A 716 15.20 11.56 23.40
N ASP A 717 14.99 10.25 23.38
CA ASP A 717 14.27 9.45 24.38
C ASP A 717 14.96 8.08 24.54
N PRO A 718 15.94 7.98 25.46
CA PRO A 718 16.64 6.73 25.75
C PRO A 718 15.73 5.60 26.24
N GLU A 719 14.61 5.93 26.91
CA GLU A 719 13.65 4.94 27.42
C GLU A 719 12.87 4.32 26.27
N LEU A 720 12.35 5.13 25.35
CA LEU A 720 11.69 4.65 24.14
C LEU A 720 12.64 3.81 23.29
N ALA A 721 13.90 4.24 23.11
CA ALA A 721 14.89 3.45 22.38
C ALA A 721 15.19 2.10 23.06
N GLY A 722 15.26 2.05 24.39
CA GLY A 722 15.39 0.81 25.15
C GLY A 722 14.21 -0.15 24.91
N ARG A 723 12.98 0.39 24.88
CA ARG A 723 11.78 -0.39 24.54
C ARG A 723 11.80 -0.88 23.10
N MET A 724 12.20 -0.04 22.14
CA MET A 724 12.38 -0.44 20.73
C MET A 724 13.36 -1.61 20.60
N TYR A 725 14.49 -1.56 21.32
CA TYR A 725 15.50 -2.63 21.28
C TYR A 725 14.94 -3.98 21.78
N GLN A 726 14.12 -3.94 22.81
CA GLN A 726 13.50 -5.13 23.38
C GLN A 726 12.43 -5.71 22.47
N THR A 727 11.57 -4.87 21.88
CA THR A 727 10.60 -5.30 20.86
C THR A 727 11.31 -5.88 19.64
N TRP A 728 12.36 -5.22 19.13
CA TRP A 728 13.17 -5.73 18.01
C TRP A 728 13.81 -7.08 18.32
N THR A 729 14.32 -7.26 19.55
CA THR A 729 14.88 -8.55 19.99
C THR A 729 13.80 -9.63 20.09
N ALA A 730 12.63 -9.31 20.67
CA ALA A 730 11.49 -10.23 20.77
C ALA A 730 10.91 -10.61 19.39
N ALA A 731 11.06 -9.74 18.39
CA ALA A 731 10.70 -9.99 17.00
C ALA A 731 11.73 -10.86 16.25
N GLY A 732 12.79 -11.31 16.92
CA GLY A 732 13.85 -12.13 16.31
C GLY A 732 14.91 -11.33 15.56
N ARG A 733 15.08 -10.04 15.91
CA ARG A 733 16.04 -9.11 15.29
C ARG A 733 15.89 -8.99 13.77
N PRO A 734 14.68 -8.71 13.26
CA PRO A 734 14.43 -8.60 11.84
C PRO A 734 15.18 -7.41 11.23
N PHE A 735 15.47 -7.51 9.95
CA PHE A 735 15.84 -6.38 9.09
C PHE A 735 14.67 -6.03 8.20
N LYS A 736 14.71 -4.85 7.59
CA LYS A 736 13.78 -4.52 6.52
C LYS A 736 13.93 -5.51 5.37
N LYS A 737 12.82 -5.87 4.73
CA LYS A 737 12.84 -6.74 3.55
C LYS A 737 13.70 -6.12 2.44
N LEU A 738 14.55 -6.93 1.80
CA LEU A 738 15.27 -6.53 0.59
C LEU A 738 14.32 -6.62 -0.62
N TRP A 739 13.90 -5.47 -1.14
CA TRP A 739 12.99 -5.39 -2.28
C TRP A 739 13.17 -4.07 -3.06
N GLY A 740 12.74 -4.05 -4.32
CA GLY A 740 13.03 -2.96 -5.27
C GLY A 740 12.48 -1.59 -4.88
N GLU A 741 11.34 -1.57 -4.16
CA GLU A 741 10.66 -0.34 -3.72
C GLU A 741 11.10 0.15 -2.32
N GLY A 742 11.92 -0.63 -1.62
CA GLY A 742 12.53 -0.24 -0.35
C GLY A 742 13.83 0.54 -0.54
N ILE A 743 14.45 0.94 0.58
CA ILE A 743 15.81 1.51 0.63
C ILE A 743 16.73 0.48 1.28
N VAL A 744 17.48 -0.26 0.46
CA VAL A 744 18.35 -1.37 0.88
C VAL A 744 19.49 -0.89 1.78
N LEU A 745 20.03 0.30 1.50
CA LEU A 745 21.15 0.87 2.26
C LEU A 745 20.86 0.97 3.77
N GLU A 746 19.60 1.17 4.15
CA GLU A 746 19.22 1.32 5.57
C GLU A 746 19.56 0.10 6.42
N ASN A 747 19.53 -1.11 5.85
CA ASN A 747 19.94 -2.32 6.57
C ASN A 747 21.43 -2.30 6.96
N MET A 748 22.24 -1.45 6.31
CA MET A 748 23.65 -1.24 6.63
C MET A 748 23.88 -0.19 7.72
N LEU A 749 22.84 0.55 8.11
CA LEU A 749 22.92 1.66 9.06
C LEU A 749 22.47 1.26 10.48
N VAL A 750 22.27 -0.04 10.70
CA VAL A 750 21.86 -0.60 11.99
C VAL A 750 22.93 -0.32 13.06
N GLN A 751 22.47 0.09 14.24
CA GLN A 751 23.33 0.39 15.37
C GLN A 751 23.03 -0.57 16.53
N THR A 752 23.91 -1.56 16.73
CA THR A 752 23.77 -2.60 17.76
C THR A 752 24.54 -2.29 19.05
N ASP A 753 25.55 -1.42 18.99
CA ASP A 753 26.43 -1.09 20.13
C ASP A 753 25.93 0.09 20.98
N ILE A 754 24.66 0.49 20.84
CA ILE A 754 24.10 1.60 21.63
C ILE A 754 23.88 1.12 23.07
N ARG A 755 24.43 1.87 24.04
CA ARG A 755 24.14 1.65 25.45
C ARG A 755 22.73 2.14 25.78
N LEU A 756 21.79 1.20 25.92
CA LEU A 756 20.40 1.47 26.24
C LEU A 756 20.04 1.03 27.66
N PRO A 757 18.92 1.54 28.23
CA PRO A 757 18.37 1.03 29.46
C PRO A 757 18.13 -0.49 29.37
N ALA A 758 18.57 -1.23 30.40
CA ALA A 758 18.43 -2.68 30.45
C ALA A 758 17.11 -3.16 31.11
N GLU A 759 16.20 -2.23 31.42
CA GLU A 759 14.96 -2.53 32.13
C GLU A 759 14.01 -3.33 31.25
N PRO A 760 13.58 -4.55 31.64
CA PRO A 760 12.70 -5.37 30.81
C PRO A 760 11.42 -4.64 30.41
N LEU A 761 10.99 -4.84 29.15
CA LEU A 761 9.74 -4.28 28.64
C LEU A 761 8.59 -4.74 29.52
N ARG A 762 7.71 -3.81 29.89
CA ARG A 762 6.49 -4.10 30.62
C ARG A 762 5.33 -3.47 29.87
N LEU A 763 4.40 -4.30 29.42
CA LEU A 763 3.14 -3.87 28.82
C LEU A 763 1.99 -4.37 29.69
N SER A 764 1.01 -3.51 29.91
CA SER A 764 -0.24 -3.82 30.59
C SER A 764 -1.41 -3.74 29.62
N SER A 765 -2.61 -4.06 30.09
CA SER A 765 -3.83 -3.66 29.41
C SER A 765 -3.85 -2.14 29.20
N THR A 766 -4.47 -1.67 28.10
CA THR A 766 -4.48 -0.27 27.70
C THR A 766 -5.72 0.08 26.87
N ASP A 767 -6.24 1.29 27.11
CA ASP A 767 -7.33 1.95 26.40
C ASP A 767 -6.89 3.29 25.78
N ARG A 768 -5.57 3.51 25.69
CA ARG A 768 -4.95 4.79 25.31
C ARG A 768 -4.94 5.08 23.81
N PHE A 769 -5.48 4.19 22.97
CA PHE A 769 -5.45 4.30 21.51
C PHE A 769 -6.84 4.35 20.87
N PRO A 770 -7.71 5.29 21.30
CA PRO A 770 -9.06 5.41 20.77
C PRO A 770 -9.09 5.85 19.31
N ASP A 771 -8.10 6.62 18.83
CA ASP A 771 -8.04 7.09 17.44
C ASP A 771 -7.60 5.97 16.47
N ALA A 772 -6.77 5.04 16.96
CA ALA A 772 -6.50 3.77 16.27
C ALA A 772 -7.68 2.79 16.35
N GLY A 773 -8.61 3.02 17.30
CA GLY A 773 -9.72 2.14 17.62
C GLY A 773 -9.30 0.81 18.25
N ILE A 774 -8.14 0.71 18.90
CA ILE A 774 -7.62 -0.56 19.42
C ILE A 774 -7.53 -0.55 20.94
N TYR A 775 -8.22 -1.50 21.56
CA TYR A 775 -8.23 -1.72 23.01
C TYR A 775 -7.60 -3.08 23.30
N ILE A 776 -6.68 -3.14 24.27
CA ILE A 776 -5.90 -4.35 24.56
C ILE A 776 -6.03 -4.73 26.03
N PHE A 777 -6.36 -5.99 26.28
CA PHE A 777 -6.33 -6.63 27.59
C PHE A 777 -5.21 -7.68 27.63
N ARG A 778 -4.40 -7.67 28.70
CA ARG A 778 -3.23 -8.55 28.86
C ARG A 778 -3.25 -9.25 30.21
N ASN A 779 -2.73 -10.48 30.22
CA ASN A 779 -2.42 -11.22 31.44
C ASN A 779 -1.09 -11.96 31.28
N GLY A 780 -0.23 -11.89 32.31
CA GLY A 780 1.08 -12.54 32.31
C GLY A 780 2.06 -12.04 31.23
N PHE A 781 2.04 -10.76 30.85
CA PHE A 781 2.96 -10.24 29.83
C PHE A 781 4.43 -10.51 30.20
N GLY A 782 5.22 -10.95 29.23
CA GLY A 782 6.63 -11.34 29.42
C GLY A 782 6.81 -12.78 29.90
N GLU A 783 5.73 -13.46 30.29
CA GLU A 783 5.76 -14.89 30.57
C GLU A 783 5.64 -15.71 29.28
N ARG A 784 6.10 -16.97 29.33
CA ARG A 784 5.99 -17.92 28.21
C ARG A 784 4.53 -18.22 27.85
N LYS A 785 3.64 -18.20 28.85
CA LYS A 785 2.22 -18.51 28.73
C LYS A 785 1.38 -17.26 29.03
N GLN A 786 1.50 -16.24 28.20
CA GLN A 786 0.74 -14.99 28.37
C GLN A 786 -0.59 -15.04 27.60
N SER A 787 -1.54 -14.21 27.99
CA SER A 787 -2.82 -14.03 27.28
C SER A 787 -2.94 -12.62 26.75
N TYR A 788 -3.58 -12.49 25.60
CA TYR A 788 -3.74 -11.24 24.86
C TYR A 788 -5.10 -11.21 24.20
N PHE A 789 -5.84 -10.14 24.41
CA PHE A 789 -7.14 -9.94 23.82
C PHE A 789 -7.23 -8.51 23.31
N ALA A 790 -7.43 -8.34 22.00
CA ALA A 790 -7.53 -7.01 21.39
C ALA A 790 -8.85 -6.86 20.66
N ILE A 791 -9.40 -5.65 20.69
CA ILE A 791 -10.74 -5.32 20.19
C ILE A 791 -10.65 -4.09 19.30
N MET A 792 -11.31 -4.14 18.13
CA MET A 792 -11.43 -3.04 17.18
C MET A 792 -12.73 -2.25 17.43
N SER A 793 -12.64 -0.95 17.66
CA SER A 793 -13.76 -0.03 17.86
C SER A 793 -13.28 1.42 17.71
N SER A 794 -13.44 2.01 16.53
CA SER A 794 -12.98 3.38 16.25
C SER A 794 -14.12 4.39 16.17
N PRO A 795 -14.01 5.57 16.79
CA PRO A 795 -14.98 6.67 16.60
C PRO A 795 -14.92 7.29 15.21
N GLU A 796 -13.80 7.12 14.49
CA GLU A 796 -13.56 7.67 13.16
C GLU A 796 -13.17 6.59 12.14
N PRO A 797 -13.48 6.75 10.85
CA PRO A 797 -13.14 5.75 9.85
C PRO A 797 -11.63 5.56 9.73
N ILE A 798 -11.14 4.35 10.00
CA ILE A 798 -9.73 3.99 9.78
C ILE A 798 -9.49 3.74 8.28
N GLY A 799 -8.53 4.44 7.69
CA GLY A 799 -8.10 4.20 6.30
C GLY A 799 -7.54 2.78 6.16
N HIS A 800 -7.85 2.07 5.07
CA HIS A 800 -7.52 0.63 4.95
C HIS A 800 -8.06 -0.24 6.12
N GLY A 801 -9.01 0.28 6.92
CA GLY A 801 -9.77 -0.49 7.91
C GLY A 801 -10.88 -1.29 7.25
N HIS A 802 -11.27 -2.39 7.89
CA HIS A 802 -12.32 -3.27 7.40
C HIS A 802 -13.69 -2.88 7.97
N LEU A 803 -14.73 -3.64 7.64
CA LEU A 803 -16.06 -3.52 8.24
C LEU A 803 -16.09 -4.44 9.47
N ASP A 804 -15.30 -4.09 10.49
CA ASP A 804 -14.90 -4.97 11.59
C ASP A 804 -15.14 -4.37 12.99
N GLN A 805 -15.98 -3.34 13.08
CA GLN A 805 -16.28 -2.68 14.35
C GLN A 805 -16.89 -3.65 15.37
N GLY A 806 -16.33 -3.64 16.58
CA GLY A 806 -16.63 -4.58 17.67
C GLY A 806 -15.97 -5.94 17.54
N SER A 807 -15.20 -6.21 16.48
CA SER A 807 -14.44 -7.47 16.33
C SER A 807 -13.31 -7.56 17.35
N PHE A 808 -12.81 -8.78 17.57
CA PHE A 808 -11.74 -9.03 18.52
C PHE A 808 -10.89 -10.23 18.09
N ILE A 809 -9.67 -10.27 18.62
CA ILE A 809 -8.76 -11.42 18.53
C ILE A 809 -8.38 -11.90 19.94
N LEU A 810 -8.08 -13.19 20.07
CA LEU A 810 -7.84 -13.85 21.35
C LEU A 810 -6.63 -14.78 21.28
N TYR A 811 -5.74 -14.64 22.26
CA TYR A 811 -4.66 -15.55 22.56
C TYR A 811 -4.78 -16.10 23.98
N LYS A 812 -4.42 -17.37 24.14
CA LYS A 812 -4.21 -18.02 25.44
C LYS A 812 -2.90 -18.79 25.42
N ASN A 813 -2.08 -18.63 26.46
CA ASN A 813 -0.75 -19.26 26.53
C ASN A 813 0.11 -18.94 25.29
N SER A 814 0.01 -17.72 24.80
CA SER A 814 0.60 -17.22 23.55
C SER A 814 0.06 -17.85 22.27
N VAL A 815 -0.90 -18.77 22.32
CA VAL A 815 -1.48 -19.41 21.13
C VAL A 815 -2.70 -18.61 20.64
N PRO A 816 -2.76 -18.20 19.35
CA PRO A 816 -3.94 -17.56 18.80
C PRO A 816 -5.10 -18.56 18.68
N LEU A 817 -6.30 -18.14 19.06
CA LEU A 817 -7.51 -18.96 19.06
C LEU A 817 -8.65 -18.34 18.26
N VAL A 818 -8.87 -17.02 18.43
CA VAL A 818 -9.76 -16.21 17.60
C VAL A 818 -8.86 -15.22 16.88
N MET A 819 -8.96 -15.16 15.56
CA MET A 819 -8.09 -14.32 14.74
C MET A 819 -8.87 -13.73 13.58
N ASP A 820 -8.44 -12.54 13.16
CA ASP A 820 -8.91 -12.00 11.90
C ASP A 820 -8.32 -12.75 10.71
N SER A 821 -9.01 -12.76 9.57
CA SER A 821 -8.54 -13.46 8.37
C SER A 821 -7.27 -12.85 7.79
N GLY A 822 -7.02 -11.56 8.06
CA GLY A 822 -5.98 -10.76 7.41
C GLY A 822 -6.27 -10.56 5.92
N ILE A 823 -5.34 -9.97 5.17
CA ILE A 823 -5.48 -9.77 3.72
C ILE A 823 -4.31 -10.35 2.93
N GLU A 824 -4.62 -11.15 1.90
CA GLU A 824 -3.60 -11.80 1.05
C GLU A 824 -3.33 -11.05 -0.26
N GLY A 825 -4.30 -10.28 -0.75
CA GLY A 825 -4.21 -9.54 -2.00
C GLY A 825 -5.28 -8.44 -2.10
N TYR A 826 -4.98 -7.41 -2.89
CA TYR A 826 -5.81 -6.20 -3.02
C TYR A 826 -6.70 -6.17 -4.25
N PHE A 827 -6.37 -6.97 -5.26
CA PHE A 827 -7.00 -6.87 -6.58
C PHE A 827 -7.70 -8.14 -7.01
N ASP A 828 -7.56 -9.22 -6.23
CA ASP A 828 -8.21 -10.48 -6.48
C ASP A 828 -9.58 -10.55 -5.77
N SER A 829 -10.34 -11.60 -6.09
CA SER A 829 -11.71 -11.80 -5.65
C SER A 829 -11.82 -12.05 -4.14
N SER A 830 -10.72 -12.38 -3.45
CA SER A 830 -10.73 -12.61 -2.00
C SER A 830 -10.82 -11.32 -1.18
N THR A 831 -10.47 -10.17 -1.77
CA THR A 831 -10.52 -8.87 -1.08
C THR A 831 -11.90 -8.57 -0.48
N SER A 832 -12.98 -8.92 -1.18
CA SER A 832 -14.34 -8.70 -0.65
C SER A 832 -14.69 -9.59 0.53
N TRP A 833 -14.13 -10.80 0.61
CA TRP A 833 -14.28 -11.66 1.79
C TRP A 833 -13.59 -11.00 2.99
N HIS A 834 -12.31 -10.69 2.85
CA HIS A 834 -11.46 -10.19 3.93
C HIS A 834 -11.95 -8.86 4.52
N ILE A 835 -12.50 -7.94 3.72
CA ILE A 835 -12.96 -6.62 4.20
C ILE A 835 -14.35 -6.69 4.85
N SER A 836 -15.16 -7.71 4.53
CA SER A 836 -16.55 -7.79 4.99
C SER A 836 -16.67 -8.25 6.44
N SER A 837 -17.70 -7.78 7.15
CA SER A 837 -18.05 -8.22 8.51
C SER A 837 -18.29 -9.70 8.62
N TYR A 838 -18.60 -10.34 7.50
CA TYR A 838 -18.76 -11.79 7.41
C TYR A 838 -17.44 -12.53 7.68
N SER A 839 -16.26 -11.91 7.60
CA SER A 839 -14.98 -12.56 7.91
C SER A 839 -14.46 -12.31 9.33
N HIS A 840 -15.14 -11.46 10.12
CA HIS A 840 -14.68 -10.97 11.41
C HIS A 840 -15.53 -11.49 12.59
N ALA A 841 -15.01 -11.34 13.81
CA ALA A 841 -15.69 -11.70 15.06
C ALA A 841 -16.81 -10.70 15.46
N CYS A 842 -17.76 -10.43 14.56
CA CYS A 842 -18.78 -9.38 14.69
C CYS A 842 -20.20 -9.94 14.91
N LEU A 843 -21.11 -9.03 15.27
CA LEU A 843 -22.56 -9.25 15.13
C LEU A 843 -23.06 -8.48 13.90
N GLN A 844 -23.89 -9.13 13.08
CA GLN A 844 -24.50 -8.51 11.91
C GLN A 844 -26.03 -8.54 12.00
N PHE A 845 -26.67 -7.48 11.52
CA PHE A 845 -28.13 -7.41 11.38
C PHE A 845 -28.55 -8.16 10.11
N ALA A 846 -29.69 -8.85 10.14
CA ALA A 846 -30.30 -9.36 8.91
C ALA A 846 -30.68 -8.18 8.00
N THR A 847 -30.33 -8.27 6.72
CA THR A 847 -30.71 -7.23 5.74
C THR A 847 -32.22 -7.22 5.51
N THR A 848 -32.76 -6.02 5.36
CA THR A 848 -34.14 -5.80 4.95
C THR A 848 -34.30 -5.72 3.43
N ARG A 849 -33.19 -5.73 2.69
CA ARG A 849 -33.18 -5.65 1.23
C ARG A 849 -33.56 -7.00 0.62
N SER A 850 -34.56 -6.96 -0.26
CA SER A 850 -34.99 -8.12 -1.04
C SER A 850 -34.34 -8.19 -2.43
N ASP A 851 -33.79 -7.07 -2.91
CA ASP A 851 -33.10 -6.97 -4.19
C ASP A 851 -31.67 -6.45 -3.97
N ILE A 852 -30.69 -7.27 -4.28
CA ILE A 852 -29.26 -6.98 -4.08
C ILE A 852 -28.61 -7.01 -5.46
N SER A 853 -28.33 -5.81 -5.97
CA SER A 853 -27.55 -5.66 -7.20
C SER A 853 -26.13 -6.20 -6.96
N LYS A 854 -25.88 -7.37 -7.53
CA LYS A 854 -24.59 -8.05 -7.49
C LYS A 854 -23.57 -7.25 -8.31
N HIS A 855 -22.49 -6.82 -7.68
CA HIS A 855 -21.38 -6.12 -8.34
C HIS A 855 -20.10 -6.97 -8.26
N GLY A 856 -19.26 -6.95 -9.30
CA GLY A 856 -17.96 -7.64 -9.27
C GLY A 856 -17.46 -8.30 -10.56
N GLU A 857 -17.99 -8.00 -11.74
CA GLU A 857 -17.47 -8.55 -13.00
C GLU A 857 -16.31 -7.71 -13.55
N GLY A 858 -15.13 -8.35 -13.74
CA GLY A 858 -14.06 -7.87 -14.62
C GLY A 858 -13.19 -6.70 -14.15
N MET A 859 -13.36 -6.16 -12.94
CA MET A 859 -12.64 -4.97 -12.46
C MET A 859 -11.92 -5.21 -11.12
N ILE A 860 -10.89 -4.39 -10.86
CA ILE A 860 -10.23 -4.26 -9.55
C ILE A 860 -11.28 -3.88 -8.49
N ASN A 861 -11.46 -4.70 -7.45
CA ASN A 861 -12.40 -4.45 -6.36
C ASN A 861 -11.64 -4.20 -5.05
N LEU A 862 -11.70 -2.97 -4.54
CA LEU A 862 -11.06 -2.53 -3.29
C LEU A 862 -12.07 -2.39 -2.14
N SER A 863 -13.18 -3.12 -2.20
CA SER A 863 -14.25 -3.02 -1.19
C SER A 863 -14.88 -4.38 -0.87
N ALA A 864 -15.56 -4.46 0.27
CA ALA A 864 -16.45 -5.58 0.60
C ALA A 864 -17.59 -5.76 -0.42
N GLY A 865 -17.94 -4.71 -1.17
CA GLY A 865 -19.02 -4.73 -2.15
C GLY A 865 -20.35 -5.12 -1.52
N THR A 866 -20.92 -6.23 -1.96
CA THR A 866 -22.19 -6.78 -1.45
C THR A 866 -22.03 -8.14 -0.78
N TYR A 867 -20.79 -8.51 -0.41
CA TYR A 867 -20.45 -9.87 0.02
C TYR A 867 -21.31 -10.39 1.18
N SER A 868 -21.50 -9.58 2.25
CA SER A 868 -22.39 -9.91 3.37
C SER A 868 -23.87 -9.87 2.98
N LEU A 869 -24.27 -8.84 2.21
CA LEU A 869 -25.66 -8.62 1.82
C LEU A 869 -26.22 -9.83 1.06
N GLU A 870 -25.45 -10.37 0.13
CA GLU A 870 -25.80 -11.56 -0.65
C GLU A 870 -26.07 -12.80 0.22
N ARG A 871 -25.52 -12.82 1.43
CA ARG A 871 -25.71 -13.88 2.44
C ARG A 871 -26.82 -13.56 3.44
N GLY A 872 -27.50 -12.43 3.27
CA GLY A 872 -28.63 -11.98 4.09
C GLY A 872 -28.24 -11.07 5.26
N TRP A 873 -27.01 -10.54 5.30
CA TRP A 873 -26.46 -9.81 6.45
C TRP A 873 -25.92 -8.45 6.05
N VAL A 874 -26.09 -7.47 6.93
CA VAL A 874 -25.52 -6.13 6.75
C VAL A 874 -24.14 -6.11 7.38
N ASP A 875 -23.14 -5.58 6.66
CA ASP A 875 -21.84 -5.29 7.26
C ASP A 875 -21.99 -4.24 8.37
N VAL A 876 -21.17 -4.30 9.42
CA VAL A 876 -21.12 -3.28 10.47
C VAL A 876 -20.59 -1.96 9.88
N PRO A 877 -20.91 -0.78 10.47
CA PRO A 877 -20.41 0.50 9.97
C PRO A 877 -18.88 0.61 10.08
N ARG A 878 -18.29 1.62 9.43
CA ARG A 878 -16.85 1.94 9.56
C ARG A 878 -16.46 2.63 10.87
N THR A 879 -17.44 2.96 11.71
CA THR A 879 -17.24 3.62 13.00
C THR A 879 -18.15 3.03 14.06
N SER A 880 -17.74 3.14 15.31
CA SER A 880 -18.49 2.72 16.49
C SER A 880 -18.18 3.63 17.67
N ARG A 881 -18.88 3.45 18.78
CA ARG A 881 -18.72 4.31 19.97
C ARG A 881 -18.43 3.48 21.19
N VAL A 882 -17.28 3.69 21.82
CA VAL A 882 -16.98 3.10 23.13
C VAL A 882 -17.72 3.89 24.21
N LEU A 883 -18.58 3.20 24.96
CA LEU A 883 -19.38 3.77 26.03
C LEU A 883 -18.64 3.76 27.38
N ASN A 884 -17.87 2.69 27.63
CA ASN A 884 -17.12 2.52 28.87
C ASN A 884 -15.97 1.53 28.68
N VAL A 885 -14.86 1.75 29.39
CA VAL A 885 -13.75 0.80 29.55
C VAL A 885 -13.39 0.73 31.03
N SER A 886 -13.16 -0.47 31.55
CA SER A 886 -12.69 -0.70 32.91
C SER A 886 -11.49 -1.63 32.89
N LEU A 887 -10.34 -1.12 33.33
CA LEU A 887 -9.10 -1.88 33.50
C LEU A 887 -8.90 -2.20 34.98
N GLY A 888 -8.63 -3.46 35.31
CA GLY A 888 -8.58 -3.98 36.67
C GLY A 888 -7.75 -5.25 36.79
N ASP A 889 -7.42 -5.64 38.02
CA ASP A 889 -6.51 -6.76 38.29
C ASP A 889 -7.18 -8.13 38.11
N SER A 890 -8.49 -8.24 38.36
CA SER A 890 -9.24 -9.49 38.31
C SER A 890 -10.20 -9.57 37.12
N VAL A 891 -10.89 -8.48 36.83
CA VAL A 891 -11.86 -8.36 35.73
C VAL A 891 -11.62 -7.05 35.00
N GLU A 892 -11.59 -7.14 33.68
CA GLU A 892 -11.53 -6.00 32.76
C GLU A 892 -12.78 -6.02 31.88
N SER A 893 -13.25 -4.85 31.42
CA SER A 893 -14.42 -4.80 30.54
C SER A 893 -14.42 -3.62 29.57
N ILE A 894 -15.19 -3.77 28.50
CA ILE A 894 -15.51 -2.70 27.54
C ILE A 894 -16.97 -2.81 27.11
N THR A 895 -17.60 -1.67 26.89
CA THR A 895 -18.95 -1.58 26.29
C THR A 895 -18.89 -0.73 25.03
N ILE A 896 -19.36 -1.28 23.92
CA ILE A 896 -19.32 -0.66 22.59
C ILE A 896 -20.74 -0.57 22.03
N GLU A 897 -21.07 0.57 21.43
CA GLU A 897 -22.28 0.79 20.66
C GLU A 897 -21.95 0.81 19.16
N ILE A 898 -22.70 0.02 18.38
CA ILE A 898 -22.54 -0.15 16.95
C ILE A 898 -23.92 0.03 16.30
N ALA A 899 -24.04 0.99 15.37
CA ALA A 899 -25.29 1.26 14.68
C ALA A 899 -25.57 0.21 13.59
N ASN A 900 -26.85 -0.06 13.30
CA ASN A 900 -27.25 -0.78 12.09
C ASN A 900 -27.10 0.14 10.86
N PRO A 901 -26.27 -0.20 9.86
CA PRO A 901 -26.11 0.67 8.69
C PRO A 901 -27.35 0.83 7.80
N GLU A 902 -28.36 -0.05 7.93
CA GLU A 902 -29.65 0.11 7.24
C GLU A 902 -30.66 1.02 7.99
N GLY A 903 -30.27 1.61 9.13
CA GLY A 903 -31.06 2.61 9.84
C GLY A 903 -31.44 2.18 11.25
N LYS A 904 -32.68 1.71 11.46
CA LYS A 904 -33.15 1.35 12.80
C LYS A 904 -32.38 0.15 13.36
N GLY A 905 -32.00 0.24 14.63
CA GLY A 905 -31.28 -0.80 15.32
C GLY A 905 -29.93 -0.33 15.85
N ARG A 906 -29.64 -0.67 17.10
CA ARG A 906 -28.31 -0.53 17.67
C ARG A 906 -27.91 -1.80 18.40
N HIS A 907 -26.66 -2.17 18.22
CA HIS A 907 -26.01 -3.30 18.87
C HIS A 907 -25.13 -2.74 19.98
N ILE A 908 -25.36 -3.21 21.20
CA ILE A 908 -24.50 -2.96 22.36
C ILE A 908 -23.73 -4.24 22.66
N ARG A 909 -22.40 -4.21 22.46
CA ARG A 909 -21.50 -5.29 22.83
C ARG A 909 -20.84 -4.93 24.17
N HIS A 910 -21.13 -5.72 25.20
CA HIS A 910 -20.38 -5.67 26.45
C HIS A 910 -19.48 -6.90 26.55
N VAL A 911 -18.17 -6.68 26.67
CA VAL A 911 -17.19 -7.74 26.88
C VAL A 911 -16.62 -7.62 28.27
N SER A 912 -16.60 -8.72 29.00
CA SER A 912 -15.92 -8.86 30.27
C SER A 912 -14.87 -9.96 30.19
N TYR A 913 -13.64 -9.64 30.58
CA TYR A 913 -12.51 -10.56 30.67
C TYR A 913 -12.15 -10.79 32.14
N MET A 914 -12.34 -12.00 32.63
CA MET A 914 -11.89 -12.43 33.95
C MET A 914 -10.52 -13.10 33.83
N LYS A 915 -9.49 -12.55 34.48
CA LYS A 915 -8.09 -13.01 34.32
C LYS A 915 -7.81 -14.39 34.93
N GLU A 916 -8.62 -14.82 35.89
CA GLU A 916 -8.56 -16.17 36.44
C GLU A 916 -9.98 -16.67 36.71
N PRO A 917 -10.43 -17.80 36.14
CA PRO A 917 -9.67 -18.84 35.41
C PRO A 917 -9.54 -18.58 33.89
N GLU A 918 -9.54 -17.33 33.44
CA GLU A 918 -9.58 -16.91 32.03
C GLU A 918 -10.90 -17.22 31.34
N LEU A 919 -11.87 -16.33 31.54
CA LEU A 919 -13.17 -16.36 30.88
C LEU A 919 -13.41 -15.05 30.15
N TYR A 920 -13.92 -15.15 28.92
CA TYR A 920 -14.37 -14.01 28.13
C TYR A 920 -15.88 -14.14 27.97
N VAL A 921 -16.62 -13.24 28.61
CA VAL A 921 -18.08 -13.19 28.57
C VAL A 921 -18.49 -12.04 27.68
N ILE A 922 -19.17 -12.36 26.58
CA ILE A 922 -19.62 -11.41 25.57
C ILE A 922 -21.14 -11.36 25.64
N ARG A 923 -21.68 -10.20 25.97
CA ARG A 923 -23.11 -9.93 25.96
C ARG A 923 -23.42 -8.95 24.83
N ASP A 924 -24.10 -9.44 23.81
CA ASP A 924 -24.60 -8.65 22.70
C ASP A 924 -26.09 -8.38 22.92
N THR A 925 -26.44 -7.12 23.14
CA THR A 925 -27.84 -6.66 23.28
C THR A 925 -28.22 -5.86 22.06
N VAL A 926 -29.43 -6.08 21.52
CA VAL A 926 -29.91 -5.34 20.36
C VAL A 926 -31.17 -4.58 20.73
N GLU A 927 -31.20 -3.31 20.37
CA GLU A 927 -32.30 -2.40 20.65
C GLU A 927 -32.83 -1.82 19.35
N ASP A 928 -34.12 -1.47 19.33
CA ASP A 928 -34.80 -0.82 18.21
C ASP A 928 -34.70 -1.55 16.86
N PHE A 929 -34.55 -2.89 16.88
CA PHE A 929 -34.56 -3.73 15.68
C PHE A 929 -35.36 -5.02 15.90
N ASP A 930 -36.37 -5.20 15.06
CA ASP A 930 -37.18 -6.42 15.01
C ASP A 930 -36.72 -7.27 13.82
N GLY A 931 -35.94 -8.31 14.09
CA GLY A 931 -35.39 -9.18 13.06
C GLY A 931 -34.45 -10.23 13.62
N LYS A 932 -33.63 -10.80 12.74
CA LYS A 932 -32.59 -11.77 13.12
C LYS A 932 -31.23 -11.09 13.16
N VAL A 933 -30.33 -11.66 13.95
CA VAL A 933 -28.93 -11.25 14.04
C VAL A 933 -28.01 -12.46 13.91
N LEU A 934 -26.84 -12.25 13.32
CA LEU A 934 -25.80 -13.25 13.14
C LEU A 934 -24.61 -12.90 14.04
N PHE A 935 -24.20 -13.82 14.91
CA PHE A 935 -22.91 -13.79 15.57
C PHE A 935 -21.92 -14.65 14.77
N SER A 936 -20.78 -14.05 14.44
CA SER A 936 -19.70 -14.68 13.69
C SER A 936 -18.47 -14.81 14.59
N LEU A 937 -17.81 -15.98 14.59
CA LEU A 937 -16.55 -16.19 15.31
C LEU A 937 -15.56 -16.99 14.44
N PRO A 938 -14.53 -16.34 13.89
CA PRO A 938 -13.41 -17.01 13.23
C PRO A 938 -12.52 -17.68 14.29
N VAL A 939 -12.30 -18.98 14.18
CA VAL A 939 -11.48 -19.76 15.11
C VAL A 939 -10.36 -20.51 14.39
N ALA A 940 -9.14 -20.34 14.93
CA ALA A 940 -7.94 -21.02 14.48
C ALA A 940 -7.91 -22.44 15.05
N ALA A 941 -8.62 -23.35 14.39
CA ALA A 941 -8.82 -24.72 14.84
C ALA A 941 -8.54 -25.72 13.71
N SER A 942 -7.99 -26.87 14.09
CA SER A 942 -7.88 -28.03 13.21
C SER A 942 -9.26 -28.63 12.89
N GLN A 943 -10.15 -28.64 13.89
CA GLN A 943 -11.54 -29.02 13.76
C GLN A 943 -12.39 -28.36 14.84
N THR A 944 -13.65 -28.08 14.52
CA THR A 944 -14.68 -27.64 15.46
C THR A 944 -15.85 -28.60 15.46
N LYS A 945 -16.33 -28.98 16.64
CA LYS A 945 -17.49 -29.87 16.83
C LYS A 945 -18.59 -29.15 17.57
N LEU A 946 -19.82 -29.31 17.09
CA LEU A 946 -21.04 -28.76 17.70
C LEU A 946 -21.73 -29.81 18.56
N GLU A 947 -22.01 -29.46 19.82
CA GLU A 947 -22.76 -30.29 20.78
C GLU A 947 -23.83 -29.43 21.46
N GLY A 948 -25.07 -29.49 20.97
CA GLY A 948 -26.16 -28.65 21.48
C GLY A 948 -25.90 -27.16 21.21
N SER A 949 -25.81 -26.34 22.27
CA SER A 949 -25.47 -24.91 22.17
C SER A 949 -23.98 -24.62 22.45
N ARG A 950 -23.14 -25.65 22.43
CA ARG A 950 -21.70 -25.55 22.71
C ARG A 950 -20.87 -26.02 21.54
N LEU A 951 -19.70 -25.40 21.37
CA LEU A 951 -18.73 -25.78 20.36
C LEU A 951 -17.37 -26.02 20.99
N TYR A 952 -16.72 -27.09 20.52
CA TYR A 952 -15.40 -27.52 20.93
C TYR A 952 -14.46 -27.39 19.74
N SER A 953 -13.60 -26.39 19.77
CA SER A 953 -12.60 -26.12 18.74
C SER A 953 -11.23 -26.62 19.21
N GLU A 954 -10.71 -27.64 18.53
CA GLU A 954 -9.39 -28.21 18.82
C GLU A 954 -8.30 -27.37 18.14
N GLY A 955 -7.56 -26.58 18.92
CA GLY A 955 -6.49 -25.72 18.41
C GLY A 955 -5.19 -26.47 18.16
N THR A 956 -4.30 -25.91 17.34
CA THR A 956 -3.13 -26.63 16.82
C THR A 956 -1.95 -26.76 17.80
N TYR A 957 -1.87 -25.90 18.82
CA TYR A 957 -0.70 -25.82 19.73
C TYR A 957 -1.03 -26.17 21.19
N GLY A 958 -1.88 -27.18 21.40
CA GLY A 958 -2.20 -27.72 22.74
C GLY A 958 -3.17 -26.87 23.58
N VAL A 959 -3.73 -25.82 22.99
CA VAL A 959 -4.78 -24.97 23.56
C VAL A 959 -6.02 -25.12 22.70
N ASP A 960 -7.15 -25.38 23.34
CA ASP A 960 -8.46 -25.53 22.72
C ASP A 960 -9.35 -24.34 23.12
N LEU A 961 -10.43 -24.14 22.38
CA LEU A 961 -11.47 -23.15 22.68
C LEU A 961 -12.82 -23.84 22.86
N GLU A 962 -13.42 -23.69 24.04
CA GLU A 962 -14.84 -24.00 24.26
C GLU A 962 -15.67 -22.73 24.11
N THR A 963 -16.67 -22.75 23.24
CA THR A 963 -17.62 -21.66 23.02
C THR A 963 -19.00 -22.11 23.47
N ALA A 964 -19.63 -21.39 24.40
CA ALA A 964 -20.97 -21.70 24.88
C ALA A 964 -21.93 -20.53 24.65
N PHE A 965 -23.02 -20.79 23.93
CA PHE A 965 -24.15 -19.87 23.81
C PHE A 965 -25.16 -20.16 24.92
N LEU A 966 -25.39 -19.15 25.76
CA LEU A 966 -26.24 -19.22 26.94
C LEU A 966 -27.61 -18.57 26.73
N ALA A 967 -27.71 -17.65 25.77
CA ALA A 967 -28.97 -17.11 25.29
C ALA A 967 -29.60 -18.04 24.22
N PRO A 968 -30.92 -17.97 24.00
CA PRO A 968 -31.58 -18.72 22.93
C PRO A 968 -30.97 -18.46 21.56
N VAL A 969 -30.55 -19.53 20.89
CA VAL A 969 -30.08 -19.51 19.49
C VAL A 969 -31.05 -20.28 18.61
N ARG A 970 -31.32 -19.77 17.40
CA ARG A 970 -32.15 -20.45 16.42
C ARG A 970 -31.39 -21.50 15.63
N GLU A 971 -30.15 -21.18 15.28
CA GLU A 971 -29.30 -22.01 14.42
C GLU A 971 -27.83 -21.77 14.75
N ILE A 972 -27.03 -22.83 14.69
CA ILE A 972 -25.57 -22.76 14.69
C ILE A 972 -25.08 -23.57 13.49
N ARG A 973 -24.22 -22.97 12.66
CA ARG A 973 -23.56 -23.63 11.53
C ARG A 973 -22.06 -23.39 11.55
N LEU A 974 -21.31 -24.31 10.96
CA LEU A 974 -19.87 -24.22 10.77
C LEU A 974 -19.58 -24.02 9.29
N GLU A 975 -18.72 -23.06 8.98
CA GLU A 975 -18.23 -22.77 7.64
C GLU A 975 -16.69 -22.76 7.67
N LYS A 976 -16.05 -23.05 6.53
CA LYS A 976 -14.61 -22.80 6.36
C LYS A 976 -14.44 -21.46 5.63
N GLY A 977 -13.42 -20.70 6.00
CA GLY A 977 -13.12 -19.43 5.35
C GLY A 977 -11.62 -19.15 5.27
N ARG A 978 -11.23 -18.46 4.20
CA ARG A 978 -9.84 -18.16 3.87
C ARG A 978 -9.17 -17.25 4.90
N SER A 979 -7.90 -17.51 5.20
CA SER A 979 -7.06 -16.65 6.04
C SER A 979 -5.63 -16.61 5.54
N THR A 980 -4.92 -15.51 5.85
CA THR A 980 -3.45 -15.49 5.80
C THR A 980 -2.85 -16.63 6.65
N PRO A 981 -1.65 -17.13 6.33
CA PRO A 981 -1.04 -18.23 7.06
C PRO A 981 -0.48 -17.77 8.40
N PHE A 982 -1.05 -18.28 9.50
CA PHE A 982 -0.55 -18.02 10.86
C PHE A 982 -0.66 -19.23 11.81
N PHE A 983 -1.25 -20.34 11.36
CA PHE A 983 -1.32 -21.59 12.12
C PHE A 983 -1.29 -22.76 11.14
N ASP A 984 -1.03 -23.97 11.66
CA ASP A 984 -1.15 -25.19 10.84
C ASP A 984 -2.64 -25.57 10.77
N SER A 985 -3.26 -25.25 9.63
CA SER A 985 -4.67 -25.55 9.35
C SER A 985 -4.89 -26.99 8.86
N GLY A 986 -3.81 -27.73 8.58
CA GLY A 986 -3.87 -29.06 7.96
C GLY A 986 -4.03 -29.04 6.43
N ASP A 987 -4.11 -27.87 5.80
CA ASP A 987 -4.21 -27.72 4.35
C ASP A 987 -2.83 -27.49 3.71
N GLU A 988 -2.48 -28.23 2.66
CA GLU A 988 -1.22 -28.00 1.93
C GLU A 988 -1.30 -26.74 1.05
N GLY A 989 -0.48 -25.73 1.36
CA GLY A 989 -0.29 -24.55 0.50
C GLY A 989 -1.25 -23.39 0.74
N PHE A 990 -2.17 -23.49 1.71
CA PHE A 990 -3.09 -22.41 2.09
C PHE A 990 -3.56 -22.53 3.53
N SER A 991 -4.27 -21.51 4.03
CA SER A 991 -4.79 -21.49 5.40
C SER A 991 -6.29 -21.19 5.41
N MET A 992 -7.05 -22.05 6.11
CA MET A 992 -8.49 -21.91 6.30
C MET A 992 -8.83 -21.95 7.79
N MET A 993 -9.63 -21.01 8.25
CA MET A 993 -10.20 -21.01 9.60
C MET A 993 -11.59 -21.65 9.61
N ASP A 994 -11.99 -22.14 10.79
CA ASP A 994 -13.38 -22.48 11.07
C ASP A 994 -14.13 -21.18 11.42
N TYR A 995 -15.36 -21.06 10.92
CA TYR A 995 -16.26 -19.94 11.21
C TYR A 995 -17.51 -20.46 11.89
N ILE A 996 -17.67 -20.10 13.16
CA ILE A 996 -18.89 -20.38 13.92
C ILE A 996 -19.90 -19.29 13.59
N ARG A 997 -21.06 -19.68 13.07
CA ARG A 997 -22.17 -18.79 12.71
C ARG A 997 -23.38 -19.14 13.57
N ALA A 998 -23.75 -18.26 14.48
CA ALA A 998 -24.94 -18.44 15.31
C ALA A 998 -25.99 -17.38 14.98
N VAL A 999 -27.23 -17.81 14.74
CA VAL A 999 -28.36 -16.92 14.43
C VAL A 999 -29.31 -16.87 15.62
N ALA A 1000 -29.73 -15.67 16.01
CA ALA A 1000 -30.71 -15.45 17.07
C ALA A 1000 -31.78 -14.43 16.63
N ASP A 1001 -32.88 -14.35 17.38
CA ASP A 1001 -33.77 -13.19 17.29
C ASP A 1001 -33.12 -11.99 17.97
N ALA A 1002 -33.24 -10.80 17.37
CA ALA A 1002 -32.61 -9.59 17.87
C ALA A 1002 -32.95 -9.28 19.35
N LYS A 1003 -34.20 -9.50 19.75
CA LYS A 1003 -34.66 -9.32 21.13
C LYS A 1003 -33.91 -10.19 22.17
N ASP A 1004 -33.39 -11.33 21.74
CA ASP A 1004 -32.71 -12.29 22.62
C ASP A 1004 -31.20 -11.99 22.66
N GLY A 1005 -30.65 -11.42 21.59
CA GLY A 1005 -29.23 -11.07 21.49
C GLY A 1005 -28.34 -12.31 21.62
N PHE A 1006 -27.14 -12.12 22.20
CA PHE A 1006 -26.26 -13.22 22.58
C PHE A 1006 -25.70 -13.03 23.98
N LEU A 1007 -25.58 -14.14 24.71
CA LEU A 1007 -24.71 -14.25 25.87
C LEU A 1007 -23.77 -15.42 25.60
N THR A 1008 -22.53 -15.11 25.29
CA THR A 1008 -21.51 -16.06 24.84
C THR A 1008 -20.39 -16.13 25.86
N VAL A 1009 -20.00 -17.33 26.25
CA VAL A 1009 -18.80 -17.56 27.07
C VAL A 1009 -17.76 -18.25 26.21
N LEU A 1010 -16.60 -17.62 26.09
CA LEU A 1010 -15.40 -18.23 25.51
C LEU A 1010 -14.48 -18.66 26.66
N HIS A 1011 -14.16 -19.94 26.68
CA HIS A 1011 -13.26 -20.55 27.65
C HIS A 1011 -12.09 -21.20 26.92
N PRO A 1012 -10.98 -20.45 26.74
CA PRO A 1012 -9.77 -21.03 26.21
C PRO A 1012 -9.08 -21.88 27.28
N LYS A 1013 -8.70 -23.10 26.94
CA LYS A 1013 -8.16 -24.07 27.91
C LYS A 1013 -7.07 -24.93 27.32
N GLU A 1014 -6.21 -25.47 28.17
CA GLU A 1014 -5.29 -26.53 27.72
C GLU A 1014 -6.10 -27.77 27.32
N ARG A 1015 -5.66 -28.50 26.29
CA ARG A 1015 -6.43 -29.60 25.67
C ARG A 1015 -6.99 -30.63 26.66
N LYS A 1016 -6.27 -30.89 27.74
CA LYS A 1016 -6.64 -31.86 28.78
C LYS A 1016 -7.32 -31.24 30.02
N ALA A 1017 -7.44 -29.92 30.08
CA ALA A 1017 -8.13 -29.26 31.17
C ALA A 1017 -9.65 -29.56 31.08
N PRO A 1018 -10.34 -29.66 32.24
CA PRO A 1018 -11.79 -29.80 32.28
C PRO A 1018 -12.48 -28.67 31.50
N GLY A 1019 -13.54 -29.01 30.77
CA GLY A 1019 -14.41 -28.02 30.12
C GLY A 1019 -15.37 -27.34 31.10
N LEU A 1020 -16.20 -26.44 30.56
CA LEU A 1020 -17.19 -25.71 31.34
C LEU A 1020 -18.34 -26.62 31.80
N ALA A 1021 -18.68 -26.57 33.09
CA ALA A 1021 -20.00 -27.03 33.55
C ALA A 1021 -20.91 -25.82 33.72
N ILE A 1022 -22.09 -25.82 33.07
CA ILE A 1022 -23.01 -24.67 33.11
C ILE A 1022 -24.33 -25.14 33.70
N ALA A 1023 -24.81 -24.41 34.70
CA ALA A 1023 -26.12 -24.60 35.30
C ALA A 1023 -26.90 -23.29 35.23
N VAL A 1024 -28.14 -23.36 34.74
CA VAL A 1024 -29.06 -22.23 34.73
C VAL A 1024 -30.05 -22.42 35.87
N GLU A 1025 -30.04 -21.51 36.83
CA GLU A 1025 -30.96 -21.54 37.96
C GLU A 1025 -32.35 -21.02 37.56
N PRO A 1026 -33.42 -21.42 38.27
CA PRO A 1026 -34.76 -20.87 38.06
C PRO A 1026 -34.85 -19.34 38.21
N SER A 1027 -33.89 -18.74 38.93
CA SER A 1027 -33.73 -17.29 39.11
C SER A 1027 -33.26 -16.55 37.86
N GLY A 1028 -32.82 -17.28 36.81
CA GLY A 1028 -32.13 -16.74 35.65
C GLY A 1028 -30.63 -16.51 35.87
N THR A 1029 -30.11 -16.77 37.09
CA THR A 1029 -28.68 -16.77 37.36
C THR A 1029 -28.01 -17.94 36.66
N ILE A 1030 -26.89 -17.68 36.00
CA ILE A 1030 -26.12 -18.72 35.32
C ILE A 1030 -24.86 -18.98 36.13
N THR A 1031 -24.71 -20.21 36.61
CA THR A 1031 -23.48 -20.66 37.26
C THR A 1031 -22.59 -21.38 36.25
N VAL A 1032 -21.38 -20.87 36.08
CA VAL A 1032 -20.33 -21.42 35.25
C VAL A 1032 -19.24 -21.98 36.15
N GLN A 1033 -19.01 -23.28 36.06
CA GLN A 1033 -17.88 -23.96 36.68
C GLN A 1033 -16.75 -24.06 35.67
N ALA A 1034 -15.63 -23.41 35.96
CA ALA A 1034 -14.40 -23.47 35.17
C ALA A 1034 -13.25 -23.97 36.06
N GLY A 1035 -12.86 -25.23 35.86
CA GLY A 1035 -11.97 -25.93 36.79
C GLY A 1035 -12.56 -26.00 38.20
N ASN A 1036 -11.83 -25.49 39.19
CA ASN A 1036 -12.26 -25.50 40.59
C ASN A 1036 -13.08 -24.26 41.00
N GLU A 1037 -13.23 -23.27 40.10
CA GLU A 1037 -13.98 -22.05 40.40
C GLU A 1037 -15.44 -22.16 39.94
N SER A 1038 -16.36 -21.79 40.82
CA SER A 1038 -17.79 -21.62 40.53
C SER A 1038 -18.11 -20.14 40.46
N ILE A 1039 -18.59 -19.69 39.30
CA ILE A 1039 -18.80 -18.28 38.99
C ILE A 1039 -20.24 -18.06 38.60
N SER A 1040 -20.97 -17.26 39.37
CA SER A 1040 -22.32 -16.84 39.01
C SER A 1040 -22.26 -15.58 38.14
N LEU A 1041 -22.90 -15.65 36.98
CA LEU A 1041 -23.10 -14.56 36.04
C LEU A 1041 -24.50 -13.99 36.24
N THR A 1042 -24.57 -12.71 36.58
CA THR A 1042 -25.84 -11.98 36.70
C THR A 1042 -25.78 -10.69 35.88
N PRO A 1043 -26.88 -10.27 35.23
CA PRO A 1043 -26.94 -8.95 34.62
C PRO A 1043 -26.61 -7.86 35.64
N ALA A 1044 -25.75 -6.92 35.26
CA ALA A 1044 -25.42 -5.77 36.10
C ALA A 1044 -26.58 -4.76 36.11
N ASP A 1045 -26.65 -3.93 37.17
CA ASP A 1045 -27.68 -2.90 37.31
C ASP A 1045 -27.54 -1.75 36.29
N ASP A 1046 -26.39 -1.65 35.60
CA ASP A 1046 -26.04 -0.62 34.61
C ASP A 1046 -26.53 -0.92 33.18
N HIS A 1047 -27.64 -1.67 33.08
CA HIS A 1047 -28.36 -2.10 31.87
C HIS A 1047 -27.63 -3.08 30.92
N TYR A 1048 -26.31 -3.01 30.74
CA TYR A 1048 -25.61 -3.83 29.73
C TYR A 1048 -24.52 -4.76 30.30
N GLY A 1049 -24.01 -4.52 31.51
CA GLY A 1049 -22.91 -5.30 32.08
C GLY A 1049 -23.29 -6.73 32.52
N ILE A 1050 -22.27 -7.52 32.84
CA ILE A 1050 -22.40 -8.80 33.57
C ILE A 1050 -21.57 -8.69 34.86
N ARG A 1051 -22.19 -8.98 36.01
CA ARG A 1051 -21.51 -9.13 37.30
C ARG A 1051 -21.06 -10.57 37.47
N PHE A 1052 -19.85 -10.71 38.01
CA PHE A 1052 -19.26 -11.97 38.39
C PHE A 1052 -19.28 -12.11 39.92
N LEU A 1053 -19.84 -13.21 40.41
CA LEU A 1053 -19.81 -13.56 41.83
C LEU A 1053 -19.13 -14.92 41.98
N ARG A 1054 -17.93 -14.96 42.58
CA ARG A 1054 -17.24 -16.21 42.91
C ARG A 1054 -17.93 -16.84 44.12
N GLN A 1055 -18.42 -18.07 43.99
CA GLN A 1055 -18.99 -18.80 45.11
C GLN A 1055 -17.86 -19.44 45.95
N GLY A 1056 -17.72 -19.02 47.22
CA GLY A 1056 -16.81 -19.67 48.17
C GLY A 1056 -15.70 -18.81 48.81
N GLN A 1057 -15.60 -17.51 48.53
CA GLN A 1057 -14.80 -16.57 49.34
C GLN A 1057 -15.72 -15.82 50.32
N GLU A 1058 -16.01 -16.44 51.47
CA GLU A 1058 -16.42 -15.70 52.65
C GLU A 1058 -15.17 -15.05 53.27
N GLY A 1059 -15.06 -13.72 53.19
CA GLY A 1059 -14.17 -12.90 54.01
C GLY A 1059 -13.02 -12.21 53.27
N ASP A 1060 -13.25 -11.02 52.74
CA ASP A 1060 -12.88 -9.78 53.45
C ASP A 1060 -13.67 -8.61 52.86
N ARG A 1061 -14.13 -7.73 53.75
CA ARG A 1061 -15.01 -6.58 53.48
C ARG A 1061 -14.29 -5.40 52.85
#